data_AF-A0A814TG60-F1
#
_entry.id   AF-A0A814TG60-F1
#
_cell.length_a   1.000
_cell.length_b   1.000
_cell.length_c   1.000
_cell.angle_alpha   90.00
_cell.angle_beta   90.00
_cell.angle_gamma   90.00
#
_symmetry.space_group_name_H-M   'P 1'
#
loop_
_entity.id
_entity.type
_entity.pdbx_description
1 polymer ?
#
loop_
_entity_poly.entity_id
_entity_poly.type
_entity_poly.pdbx_seq_one_letter_code
_entity_poly.pdbx_strand_id
1 'polypeptide(L)'
;MYEMRSKCLNLNKDYTNVIQVPDNGNILEEFIIRDIAKDLVKATDDYSRLEIQCEQLKEQIRIAEENPPPRVYLSIQDRRILDWHCANLEFANAAPLSCLSLKYWDQDDEYEFSGCHLTGVEVSVENVDDSKTFVKETYEGDAVLVTVPLGVLKENVIEFEPMLPEWKQSAIDRLGFGNLNKVVLCFEKVFWDPTHTLFAHVEASTSCRGELFLFWCFVKPPVLIALIAGEAANVVECATDDIIIGRTLVVLRNIFGTASVPTPKETIVTRWKSDPFARGSYSYVAVGASGDDYDILGRPVIRENETIPRLYFGGEHTNRNYPATVHGALLSGLREARRIADTFLGSIYEISTGMNNYTHSYGVQRVPNTPSAETSFCQAGSHTATGGQIKRIGRDIIEDLFCGKKNSVQCLNEYCSMIKKPITFTEAGCQYRYANYATIDGIQFPQGTGKSKKEAKISGARHVFAALLDLDEEAFDTKFAGMSDVKIDRHGHKIVENGPNLPEHLFTAEIVEELTRKLNELAVNSELFKSKGVAHALHRTVTGRPSSSVSASGCSEDNASIYSETSFNKARPPSVVSYTNGQGTPTSGISANQPIQNPITNLQDYCKANMIYVDIKTIRCFSDENSASNSTHAPFRSWVCLENDNTKIADVFAFTATDARRRAAQRALEALMRRQPHHIIQSKPMVTLTEYEEIANTVGDFVKHIKQSDQAQIFQSMGSRYYAAFVLKKTHRDVGKVVAFGIGSRCPDPENVTENGESLLDCHALALARRALIQYFYGELTNYANGSSIRTILEGSEKDPTKTQLKNHVSIHLLMSGAPCGDARDFLPSDTDGHMSPYDVVQMRAAGHAPVYDLPDHGHLKYKLSSGLETISADPLQRFAIMSCSDKILKWNVLGVQGALLSNLVEPIKISSVTFLSGFKQQHTSRALCCRLDKAADPVFVHHPMIGRIKFPQPQPETFYGPPLLLGLGCRIHRLDDHSYSWSQSYQGEILDAKAGRPITGGISAISKVVLLSEYKAICQKMKRIVSVESTYYSLKQSATEYHKKKKAMINFLELSKMGYWSFEKKHLEQFKWHSTIAPIVRNITV
;
A
#
# COMPACT_ATOMS: atom_id res chain seq x y z
N MET A 1 -44.81 -25.10 -22.67
CA MET A 1 -45.95 -24.25 -23.11
C MET A 1 -46.95 -25.01 -23.97
N TYR A 2 -46.63 -25.41 -25.22
CA TYR A 2 -47.58 -26.01 -26.18
C TYR A 2 -48.47 -27.12 -25.58
N GLU A 3 -47.85 -28.14 -24.97
CA GLU A 3 -48.56 -29.27 -24.34
C GLU A 3 -49.51 -28.83 -23.21
N MET A 4 -49.11 -27.84 -22.40
CA MET A 4 -49.95 -27.30 -21.34
C MET A 4 -51.14 -26.53 -21.91
N ARG A 5 -50.96 -25.77 -23.00
CA ARG A 5 -52.07 -25.13 -23.72
C ARG A 5 -53.07 -26.16 -24.24
N SER A 6 -52.59 -27.27 -24.80
CA SER A 6 -53.43 -28.41 -25.19
C SER A 6 -54.14 -29.05 -23.99
N LYS A 7 -53.48 -29.18 -22.83
CA LYS A 7 -54.10 -29.67 -21.58
C LYS A 7 -55.25 -28.75 -21.13
N CYS A 8 -55.04 -27.43 -21.10
CA CYS A 8 -56.08 -26.46 -20.73
C CYS A 8 -57.27 -26.50 -21.70
N LEU A 9 -57.02 -26.57 -23.01
CA LEU A 9 -58.08 -26.67 -24.03
C LEU A 9 -58.92 -27.94 -23.89
N ASN A 10 -58.29 -29.08 -23.60
CA ASN A 10 -59.00 -30.33 -23.35
C ASN A 10 -59.84 -30.25 -22.06
N LEU A 11 -59.22 -29.85 -20.94
CA LEU A 11 -59.93 -29.72 -19.66
C LEU A 11 -61.08 -28.69 -19.71
N ASN A 12 -60.94 -27.60 -20.47
CA ASN A 12 -62.03 -26.64 -20.68
C ASN A 12 -63.17 -27.24 -21.49
N LYS A 13 -62.87 -28.06 -22.51
CA LYS A 13 -63.89 -28.78 -23.27
C LYS A 13 -64.61 -29.79 -22.39
N ASP A 14 -63.87 -30.56 -21.60
CA ASP A 14 -64.42 -31.57 -20.70
C ASP A 14 -65.30 -30.92 -19.62
N TYR A 15 -64.84 -29.81 -19.01
CA TYR A 15 -65.63 -28.98 -18.10
C TYR A 15 -66.94 -28.51 -18.75
N THR A 16 -66.85 -27.91 -19.94
CA THR A 16 -68.01 -27.41 -20.70
C THR A 16 -69.05 -28.49 -20.99
N ASN A 17 -68.64 -29.74 -21.20
CA ASN A 17 -69.55 -30.86 -21.46
C ASN A 17 -70.33 -31.27 -20.19
N VAL A 18 -69.70 -31.26 -19.01
CA VAL A 18 -70.34 -31.75 -17.78
C VAL A 18 -71.30 -30.70 -17.18
N ILE A 19 -71.00 -29.40 -17.28
CA ILE A 19 -71.90 -28.34 -16.78
C ILE A 19 -73.22 -28.19 -17.58
N GLN A 20 -73.37 -28.91 -18.70
CA GLN A 20 -74.61 -28.92 -19.50
C GLN A 20 -75.61 -30.02 -19.05
N VAL A 21 -75.26 -30.83 -18.06
CA VAL A 21 -76.15 -31.85 -17.48
C VAL A 21 -77.06 -31.19 -16.43
N PRO A 22 -78.40 -31.41 -16.46
CA PRO A 22 -79.30 -30.86 -15.45
C PRO A 22 -79.00 -31.37 -14.04
N ASP A 23 -79.03 -30.48 -13.04
CA ASP A 23 -78.82 -30.85 -11.63
C ASP A 23 -79.96 -31.75 -11.11
N ASN A 24 -79.61 -33.01 -10.81
CA ASN A 24 -80.50 -34.01 -10.21
C ASN A 24 -80.22 -34.24 -8.71
N GLY A 25 -79.39 -33.39 -8.08
CA GLY A 25 -78.97 -33.53 -6.68
C GLY A 25 -77.93 -34.64 -6.44
N ASN A 26 -77.27 -35.15 -7.48
CA ASN A 26 -76.28 -36.21 -7.37
C ASN A 26 -74.89 -35.67 -7.01
N ILE A 27 -74.47 -35.88 -5.75
CA ILE A 27 -73.18 -35.42 -5.23
C ILE A 27 -71.94 -35.94 -6.00
N LEU A 28 -72.07 -37.04 -6.76
CA LEU A 28 -70.98 -37.56 -7.59
C LEU A 28 -70.76 -36.73 -8.87
N GLU A 29 -71.83 -36.19 -9.46
CA GLU A 29 -71.76 -35.33 -10.64
C GLU A 29 -71.15 -33.97 -10.28
N GLU A 30 -71.60 -33.37 -9.17
CA GLU A 30 -71.03 -32.14 -8.61
C GLU A 30 -69.55 -32.30 -8.21
N PHE A 31 -69.14 -33.48 -7.72
CA PHE A 31 -67.74 -33.78 -7.46
C PHE A 31 -66.89 -33.77 -8.75
N ILE A 32 -67.39 -34.38 -9.84
CA ILE A 32 -66.70 -34.43 -11.14
C ILE A 32 -66.55 -33.02 -11.73
N ILE A 33 -67.61 -32.19 -11.68
CA ILE A 33 -67.57 -30.79 -12.12
C ILE A 33 -66.47 -30.02 -11.37
N ARG A 34 -66.41 -30.15 -10.04
CA ARG A 34 -65.43 -29.46 -9.19
C ARG A 34 -63.99 -29.94 -9.40
N ASP A 35 -63.76 -31.23 -9.62
CA ASP A 35 -62.41 -31.76 -9.81
C ASP A 35 -61.83 -31.38 -11.19
N ILE A 36 -62.65 -31.42 -12.25
CA ILE A 36 -62.25 -30.92 -13.58
C ILE A 36 -61.98 -29.40 -13.54
N ALA A 37 -62.85 -28.61 -12.89
CA ALA A 37 -62.63 -27.16 -12.73
C ALA A 37 -61.30 -26.85 -12.01
N LYS A 38 -61.02 -27.58 -10.93
CA LYS A 38 -59.77 -27.47 -10.14
C LYS A 38 -58.53 -27.80 -10.98
N ASP A 39 -58.56 -28.87 -11.78
CA ASP A 39 -57.41 -29.24 -12.61
C ASP A 39 -57.25 -28.31 -13.83
N LEU A 40 -58.34 -27.71 -14.33
CA LEU A 40 -58.34 -26.66 -15.36
C LEU A 40 -57.70 -25.36 -14.85
N VAL A 41 -58.11 -24.89 -13.67
CA VAL A 41 -57.51 -23.71 -13.02
C VAL A 41 -56.00 -23.94 -12.82
N LYS A 42 -55.62 -25.09 -12.25
CA LYS A 42 -54.22 -25.45 -12.03
C LYS A 42 -53.40 -25.49 -13.33
N ALA A 43 -53.93 -26.09 -14.40
CA ALA A 43 -53.25 -26.11 -15.70
C ALA A 43 -53.09 -24.69 -16.30
N THR A 44 -54.05 -23.80 -16.05
CA THR A 44 -54.03 -22.41 -16.50
C THR A 44 -53.00 -21.57 -15.71
N ASP A 45 -52.91 -21.75 -14.39
CA ASP A 45 -51.85 -21.16 -13.56
C ASP A 45 -50.46 -21.62 -14.03
N ASP A 46 -50.27 -22.92 -14.25
CA ASP A 46 -49.00 -23.48 -14.71
C ASP A 46 -48.66 -23.06 -16.15
N TYR A 47 -49.64 -22.84 -17.03
CA TYR A 47 -49.41 -22.21 -18.33
C TYR A 47 -48.94 -20.75 -18.18
N SER A 48 -49.62 -19.97 -17.34
CA SER A 48 -49.32 -18.53 -17.13
C SER A 48 -47.92 -18.31 -16.54
N ARG A 49 -47.49 -19.20 -15.63
CA ARG A 49 -46.12 -19.25 -15.10
C ARG A 49 -45.07 -19.49 -16.20
N LEU A 50 -45.34 -20.43 -17.12
CA LEU A 50 -44.44 -20.72 -18.24
C LEU A 50 -44.37 -19.58 -19.26
N GLU A 51 -45.45 -18.81 -19.43
CA GLU A 51 -45.49 -17.64 -20.30
C GLU A 51 -44.65 -16.48 -19.75
N ILE A 52 -44.76 -16.20 -18.44
CA ILE A 52 -43.89 -15.23 -17.75
C ILE A 52 -42.41 -15.64 -17.85
N GLN A 53 -42.10 -16.93 -17.66
CA GLN A 53 -40.73 -17.45 -17.84
C GLN A 53 -40.24 -17.33 -19.29
N CYS A 54 -41.12 -17.46 -20.29
CA CYS A 54 -40.78 -17.29 -21.69
C CYS A 54 -40.32 -15.86 -22.00
N GLU A 55 -41.07 -14.84 -21.54
CA GLU A 55 -40.67 -13.44 -21.74
C GLU A 55 -39.38 -13.08 -20.97
N GLN A 56 -39.19 -13.63 -19.75
CA GLN A 56 -37.94 -13.49 -19.00
C GLN A 56 -36.73 -14.07 -19.76
N LEU A 57 -36.89 -15.24 -20.39
CA LEU A 57 -35.84 -15.88 -21.18
C LEU A 57 -35.54 -15.12 -22.49
N LYS A 58 -36.56 -14.59 -23.18
CA LYS A 58 -36.36 -13.74 -24.36
C LYS A 58 -35.57 -12.47 -24.01
N GLU A 59 -35.90 -11.83 -22.89
CA GLU A 59 -35.18 -10.63 -22.45
C GLU A 59 -33.73 -10.94 -22.06
N GLN A 60 -33.47 -12.08 -21.40
CA GLN A 60 -32.11 -12.54 -21.14
C GLN A 60 -31.31 -12.82 -22.43
N ILE A 61 -31.95 -13.38 -23.47
CA ILE A 61 -31.33 -13.58 -24.79
C ILE A 61 -31.02 -12.22 -25.44
N ARG A 62 -31.98 -11.27 -25.44
CA ARG A 62 -31.78 -9.92 -25.97
C ARG A 62 -30.61 -9.20 -25.29
N ILE A 63 -30.54 -9.26 -23.96
CA ILE A 63 -29.42 -8.69 -23.17
C ILE A 63 -28.08 -9.34 -23.56
N ALA A 64 -28.04 -10.65 -23.82
CA ALA A 64 -26.82 -11.33 -24.26
C ALA A 64 -26.42 -10.99 -25.71
N GLU A 65 -27.37 -10.80 -26.62
CA GLU A 65 -27.13 -10.38 -28.01
C GLU A 65 -26.69 -8.91 -28.10
N GLU A 66 -27.19 -8.04 -27.21
CA GLU A 66 -26.78 -6.64 -27.09
C GLU A 66 -25.39 -6.47 -26.46
N ASN A 67 -24.87 -7.48 -25.75
CA ASN A 67 -23.58 -7.43 -25.03
C ASN A 67 -22.61 -8.56 -25.45
N PRO A 68 -22.17 -8.60 -26.72
CA PRO A 68 -21.24 -9.62 -27.20
C PRO A 68 -19.83 -9.48 -26.58
N PRO A 69 -19.11 -10.59 -26.32
CA PRO A 69 -17.75 -10.54 -25.80
C PRO A 69 -16.74 -9.98 -26.83
N PRO A 70 -15.55 -9.50 -26.37
CA PRO A 70 -14.50 -9.01 -27.26
C PRO A 70 -14.10 -10.03 -28.33
N ARG A 71 -14.13 -9.61 -29.61
CA ARG A 71 -13.85 -10.48 -30.77
C ARG A 71 -12.39 -10.92 -30.88
N VAL A 72 -11.47 -10.11 -30.37
CA VAL A 72 -10.01 -10.35 -30.35
C VAL A 72 -9.44 -9.80 -29.04
N TYR A 73 -8.31 -10.34 -28.59
CA TYR A 73 -7.60 -9.84 -27.41
C TYR A 73 -6.78 -8.57 -27.73
N LEU A 74 -6.10 -8.56 -28.88
CA LEU A 74 -5.36 -7.43 -29.44
C LEU A 74 -5.55 -7.44 -30.97
N SER A 75 -5.69 -6.27 -31.58
CA SER A 75 -5.58 -6.12 -33.04
C SER A 75 -4.11 -6.08 -33.49
N ILE A 76 -3.88 -6.07 -34.81
CA ILE A 76 -2.54 -5.90 -35.39
C ILE A 76 -1.95 -4.53 -35.01
N GLN A 77 -2.77 -3.49 -34.86
CA GLN A 77 -2.32 -2.16 -34.44
C GLN A 77 -1.93 -2.14 -32.97
N ASP A 78 -2.76 -2.73 -32.09
CA ASP A 78 -2.46 -2.82 -30.66
C ASP A 78 -1.21 -3.67 -30.42
N ARG A 79 -1.01 -4.75 -31.19
CA ARG A 79 0.20 -5.58 -31.14
C ARG A 79 1.47 -4.82 -31.51
N ARG A 80 1.41 -3.93 -32.51
CA ARG A 80 2.56 -3.08 -32.89
C ARG A 80 2.90 -2.07 -31.80
N ILE A 81 1.89 -1.44 -31.20
CA ILE A 81 2.08 -0.52 -30.06
C ILE A 81 2.65 -1.28 -28.85
N LEU A 82 2.17 -2.50 -28.58
CA LEU A 82 2.73 -3.37 -27.54
C LEU A 82 4.19 -3.76 -27.83
N ASP A 83 4.54 -4.07 -29.10
CA ASP A 83 5.94 -4.32 -29.47
C ASP A 83 6.83 -3.09 -29.30
N TRP A 84 6.32 -1.86 -29.48
CA TRP A 84 7.06 -0.65 -29.12
C TRP A 84 7.33 -0.55 -27.61
N HIS A 85 6.36 -0.89 -26.76
CA HIS A 85 6.58 -0.98 -25.31
C HIS A 85 7.60 -2.07 -24.94
N CYS A 86 7.58 -3.22 -25.63
CA CYS A 86 8.63 -4.23 -25.48
C CYS A 86 10.00 -3.70 -25.91
N ALA A 87 10.10 -2.98 -27.04
CA ALA A 87 11.35 -2.38 -27.50
C ALA A 87 11.92 -1.36 -26.49
N ASN A 88 11.05 -0.58 -25.84
CA ASN A 88 11.45 0.35 -24.79
C ASN A 88 11.98 -0.38 -23.53
N LEU A 89 11.47 -1.57 -23.23
CA LEU A 89 11.99 -2.41 -22.15
C LEU A 89 13.34 -3.08 -22.53
N GLU A 90 13.48 -3.49 -23.79
CA GLU A 90 14.75 -3.99 -24.36
C GLU A 90 15.84 -2.90 -24.42
N PHE A 91 15.43 -1.63 -24.61
CA PHE A 91 16.30 -0.47 -24.49
C PHE A 91 16.77 -0.24 -23.04
N ALA A 92 15.86 -0.28 -22.07
CA ALA A 92 16.18 -0.05 -20.66
C ALA A 92 17.15 -1.12 -20.09
N ASN A 93 17.08 -2.35 -20.60
CA ASN A 93 17.94 -3.47 -20.19
C ASN A 93 19.16 -3.69 -21.13
N ALA A 94 19.27 -2.92 -22.22
CA ALA A 94 20.18 -3.19 -23.35
C ALA A 94 20.16 -4.65 -23.89
N ALA A 95 19.04 -5.36 -23.78
CA ALA A 95 18.99 -6.79 -24.08
C ALA A 95 17.64 -7.22 -24.65
N PRO A 96 17.59 -8.19 -25.58
CA PRO A 96 16.35 -8.83 -25.99
C PRO A 96 15.62 -9.45 -24.79
N LEU A 97 14.28 -9.38 -24.74
CA LEU A 97 13.52 -9.91 -23.59
C LEU A 97 13.69 -11.43 -23.39
N SER A 98 14.06 -12.15 -24.45
CA SER A 98 14.43 -13.58 -24.41
C SER A 98 15.69 -13.88 -23.59
N CYS A 99 16.55 -12.90 -23.36
CA CYS A 99 17.79 -13.05 -22.61
C CYS A 99 17.63 -12.71 -21.12
N LEU A 100 16.54 -12.04 -20.71
CA LEU A 100 16.35 -11.54 -19.35
C LEU A 100 15.86 -12.62 -18.37
N SER A 101 16.39 -12.61 -17.16
CA SER A 101 15.98 -13.50 -16.08
C SER A 101 14.59 -13.10 -15.54
N LEU A 102 13.54 -13.84 -15.92
CA LEU A 102 12.14 -13.59 -15.51
C LEU A 102 11.91 -13.38 -13.99
N LYS A 103 12.85 -13.80 -13.14
CA LYS A 103 12.79 -13.70 -11.67
C LYS A 103 13.68 -12.60 -11.08
N TYR A 104 14.64 -12.06 -11.85
CA TYR A 104 15.75 -11.26 -11.33
C TYR A 104 16.19 -10.10 -12.25
N TRP A 105 15.48 -9.83 -13.34
CA TRP A 105 15.78 -8.71 -14.26
C TRP A 105 15.47 -7.35 -13.63
N ASP A 106 14.50 -7.32 -12.70
CA ASP A 106 13.91 -6.20 -11.97
C ASP A 106 14.37 -6.16 -10.49
N GLN A 107 15.49 -6.80 -10.18
CA GLN A 107 15.96 -6.94 -8.79
C GLN A 107 16.46 -5.62 -8.17
N ASP A 108 16.84 -4.66 -9.00
CA ASP A 108 17.39 -3.35 -8.60
C ASP A 108 16.34 -2.23 -8.55
N ASP A 109 15.11 -2.47 -9.01
CA ASP A 109 13.96 -1.56 -8.86
C ASP A 109 13.69 -1.16 -7.38
N GLU A 110 14.03 -2.03 -6.41
CA GLU A 110 13.93 -1.70 -4.97
C GLU A 110 14.84 -0.53 -4.55
N TYR A 111 15.87 -0.23 -5.33
CA TYR A 111 16.90 0.77 -5.04
C TYR A 111 16.81 2.03 -5.94
N GLU A 112 15.76 2.15 -6.77
CA GLU A 112 15.58 3.30 -7.68
C GLU A 112 15.65 4.65 -6.93
N PHE A 113 16.38 5.62 -7.50
CA PHE A 113 16.50 6.96 -6.93
C PHE A 113 15.23 7.79 -7.17
N SER A 114 14.62 8.28 -6.09
CA SER A 114 13.50 9.22 -6.18
C SER A 114 13.93 10.54 -6.84
N GLY A 115 13.40 10.84 -8.03
CA GLY A 115 13.65 12.09 -8.75
C GLY A 115 13.05 12.08 -10.16
N CYS A 116 13.22 13.17 -10.89
CA CYS A 116 13.08 13.16 -12.35
C CYS A 116 14.45 12.82 -12.96
N HIS A 117 14.49 11.99 -14.00
CA HIS A 117 15.74 11.75 -14.75
C HIS A 117 16.24 13.06 -15.39
N LEU A 118 17.53 13.37 -15.22
CA LEU A 118 18.16 14.60 -15.69
C LEU A 118 19.08 14.32 -16.88
N THR A 119 18.91 15.04 -17.98
CA THR A 119 19.81 15.01 -19.14
C THR A 119 20.89 16.07 -19.01
N GLY A 120 22.00 15.75 -18.36
CA GLY A 120 23.13 16.67 -18.24
C GLY A 120 24.37 16.07 -17.56
N VAL A 121 25.36 15.70 -18.37
CA VAL A 121 26.75 15.51 -17.96
C VAL A 121 27.63 16.10 -19.07
N GLU A 122 28.52 17.02 -18.71
CA GLU A 122 29.54 17.55 -19.61
C GLU A 122 30.80 16.68 -19.44
N VAL A 123 31.32 16.11 -20.53
CA VAL A 123 32.50 15.25 -20.52
C VAL A 123 33.56 15.85 -21.43
N SER A 124 34.57 16.47 -20.83
CA SER A 124 35.78 16.92 -21.52
C SER A 124 36.71 15.74 -21.77
N VAL A 125 37.00 15.43 -23.04
CA VAL A 125 38.01 14.44 -23.43
C VAL A 125 39.29 15.19 -23.80
N GLU A 126 40.36 14.98 -23.02
CA GLU A 126 41.71 15.35 -23.45
C GLU A 126 42.28 14.24 -24.33
N ASN A 127 42.66 14.57 -25.56
CA ASN A 127 43.19 13.60 -26.52
C ASN A 127 44.70 13.45 -26.29
N VAL A 128 45.14 12.29 -25.79
CA VAL A 128 46.56 11.98 -25.58
C VAL A 128 47.10 11.33 -26.86
N ASP A 129 48.16 11.91 -27.45
CA ASP A 129 48.62 11.59 -28.81
C ASP A 129 48.77 10.08 -29.13
N ASP A 130 48.15 9.64 -30.22
CA ASP A 130 48.33 8.35 -30.91
C ASP A 130 49.73 8.23 -31.56
N SER A 131 50.78 8.33 -30.76
CA SER A 131 52.18 8.34 -31.23
C SER A 131 53.14 7.52 -30.36
N LYS A 132 52.64 6.46 -29.71
CA LYS A 132 53.47 5.48 -28.99
C LYS A 132 53.39 4.09 -29.60
N THR A 133 54.54 3.58 -30.02
CA THR A 133 54.76 2.16 -30.27
C THR A 133 54.48 1.35 -28.98
N PHE A 134 53.89 0.17 -29.12
CA PHE A 134 53.66 -0.75 -28.00
C PHE A 134 54.99 -1.25 -27.42
N VAL A 135 55.53 -0.51 -26.44
CA VAL A 135 56.55 -1.00 -25.52
C VAL A 135 55.86 -1.89 -24.49
N LYS A 136 56.45 -3.05 -24.15
CA LYS A 136 55.98 -3.86 -23.02
C LYS A 136 56.37 -3.18 -21.71
N GLU A 137 55.57 -2.22 -21.28
CA GLU A 137 55.69 -1.61 -19.95
C GLU A 137 55.30 -2.63 -18.87
N THR A 138 55.87 -2.50 -17.67
CA THR A 138 55.64 -3.41 -16.54
C THR A 138 55.47 -2.55 -15.28
N TYR A 139 54.39 -2.82 -14.55
CA TYR A 139 54.00 -2.06 -13.37
C TYR A 139 53.95 -2.99 -12.16
N GLU A 140 54.79 -2.74 -11.16
CA GLU A 140 54.79 -3.45 -9.89
C GLU A 140 53.95 -2.69 -8.85
N GLY A 141 53.22 -3.42 -7.99
CA GLY A 141 52.41 -2.83 -6.93
C GLY A 141 51.77 -3.88 -6.02
N ASP A 142 51.44 -3.48 -4.80
CA ASP A 142 50.90 -4.38 -3.76
C ASP A 142 49.51 -4.95 -4.06
N ALA A 143 48.72 -4.27 -4.89
CA ALA A 143 47.39 -4.70 -5.30
C ALA A 143 47.03 -4.14 -6.68
N VAL A 144 46.18 -4.86 -7.40
CA VAL A 144 45.59 -4.46 -8.70
C VAL A 144 44.08 -4.32 -8.53
N LEU A 145 43.52 -3.20 -9.00
CA LEU A 145 42.09 -2.98 -9.10
C LEU A 145 41.65 -3.08 -10.57
N VAL A 146 40.94 -4.15 -10.90
CA VAL A 146 40.37 -4.39 -12.23
C VAL A 146 39.05 -3.61 -12.34
N THR A 147 38.95 -2.77 -13.38
CA THR A 147 37.71 -2.02 -13.72
C THR A 147 37.39 -2.05 -15.22
N VAL A 148 37.90 -3.06 -15.93
CA VAL A 148 37.57 -3.28 -17.36
C VAL A 148 36.13 -3.81 -17.49
N PRO A 149 35.34 -3.41 -18.51
CA PRO A 149 33.94 -3.81 -18.61
C PRO A 149 33.76 -5.34 -18.71
N LEU A 150 32.59 -5.83 -18.28
CA LEU A 150 32.27 -7.27 -18.31
C LEU A 150 32.36 -7.87 -19.72
N GLY A 151 32.07 -7.10 -20.78
CA GLY A 151 32.29 -7.53 -22.17
C GLY A 151 33.76 -7.89 -22.45
N VAL A 152 34.71 -7.09 -21.97
CA VAL A 152 36.15 -7.33 -22.14
C VAL A 152 36.60 -8.57 -21.34
N LEU A 153 36.05 -8.77 -20.14
CA LEU A 153 36.32 -9.99 -19.35
C LEU A 153 35.79 -11.26 -20.05
N LYS A 154 34.62 -11.21 -20.70
CA LYS A 154 34.04 -12.33 -21.45
C LYS A 154 34.83 -12.73 -22.70
N GLU A 155 35.51 -11.78 -23.34
CA GLU A 155 36.33 -12.04 -24.54
C GLU A 155 37.68 -12.71 -24.21
N ASN A 156 38.04 -12.84 -22.92
CA ASN A 156 39.29 -13.45 -22.46
C ASN A 156 40.57 -12.81 -23.05
N VAL A 157 40.51 -11.52 -23.42
CA VAL A 157 41.65 -10.75 -23.98
C VAL A 157 42.66 -10.29 -22.91
N ILE A 158 42.38 -10.57 -21.63
CA ILE A 158 43.26 -10.29 -20.50
C ILE A 158 43.65 -11.62 -19.85
N GLU A 159 44.93 -11.96 -19.92
CA GLU A 159 45.48 -13.13 -19.25
C GLU A 159 45.73 -12.82 -17.77
N PHE A 160 45.20 -13.68 -16.89
CA PHE A 160 45.44 -13.62 -15.45
C PHE A 160 46.38 -14.76 -15.05
N GLU A 161 47.49 -14.43 -14.39
CA GLU A 161 48.43 -15.42 -13.84
C GLU A 161 48.50 -15.29 -12.30
N PRO A 162 48.04 -16.31 -11.53
CA PRO A 162 47.32 -17.51 -11.97
C PRO A 162 45.91 -17.17 -12.50
N MET A 163 45.32 -18.12 -13.25
CA MET A 163 43.98 -17.99 -13.82
C MET A 163 42.92 -17.67 -12.74
N LEU A 164 41.86 -16.98 -13.15
CA LEU A 164 40.74 -16.66 -12.24
C LEU A 164 40.09 -17.95 -11.71
N PRO A 165 39.74 -18.03 -10.42
CA PRO A 165 39.04 -19.19 -9.86
C PRO A 165 37.73 -19.48 -10.59
N GLU A 166 37.33 -20.75 -10.68
CA GLU A 166 36.09 -21.20 -11.33
C GLU A 166 34.86 -20.38 -10.88
N TRP A 167 34.72 -20.13 -9.57
CA TRP A 167 33.61 -19.33 -9.03
C TRP A 167 33.55 -17.89 -9.57
N LYS A 168 34.70 -17.30 -9.93
CA LYS A 168 34.80 -15.97 -10.53
C LYS A 168 34.47 -16.06 -12.03
N GLN A 169 35.09 -17.00 -12.74
CA GLN A 169 34.86 -17.20 -14.17
C GLN A 169 33.40 -17.51 -14.47
N SER A 170 32.77 -18.44 -13.75
CA SER A 170 31.36 -18.77 -13.98
C SER A 170 30.38 -17.62 -13.71
N ALA A 171 30.76 -16.62 -12.90
CA ALA A 171 29.97 -15.39 -12.73
C ALA A 171 30.15 -14.40 -13.90
N ILE A 172 31.39 -14.28 -14.42
CA ILE A 172 31.70 -13.58 -15.67
C ILE A 172 30.91 -14.22 -16.83
N ASP A 173 30.85 -15.56 -16.89
CA ASP A 173 30.15 -16.30 -17.95
C ASP A 173 28.63 -16.12 -17.83
N ARG A 174 28.05 -16.31 -16.63
CA ARG A 174 26.59 -16.22 -16.38
C ARG A 174 25.98 -14.85 -16.62
N LEU A 175 26.63 -13.77 -16.15
CA LEU A 175 26.04 -12.43 -16.26
C LEU A 175 25.85 -12.02 -17.73
N GLY A 176 24.77 -11.31 -18.01
CA GLY A 176 24.53 -10.74 -19.33
C GLY A 176 25.41 -9.50 -19.54
N PHE A 177 25.86 -9.28 -20.78
CA PHE A 177 26.39 -7.99 -21.21
C PHE A 177 25.66 -7.58 -22.49
N GLY A 178 24.97 -6.45 -22.42
CA GLY A 178 23.97 -6.00 -23.39
C GLY A 178 24.55 -5.16 -24.52
N ASN A 179 23.69 -4.78 -25.46
CA ASN A 179 23.99 -3.80 -26.49
C ASN A 179 22.78 -2.90 -26.77
N LEU A 180 23.01 -1.59 -26.79
CA LEU A 180 22.11 -0.59 -27.37
C LEU A 180 22.96 0.44 -28.10
N ASN A 181 22.46 0.99 -29.20
CA ASN A 181 23.17 1.98 -30.00
C ASN A 181 22.37 3.25 -30.24
N LYS A 182 23.09 4.33 -30.57
CA LYS A 182 22.56 5.69 -30.74
C LYS A 182 23.01 6.27 -32.07
N VAL A 183 22.10 6.98 -32.75
CA VAL A 183 22.36 7.75 -33.95
C VAL A 183 22.13 9.22 -33.62
N VAL A 184 23.22 9.97 -33.42
CA VAL A 184 23.19 11.42 -33.18
C VAL A 184 23.13 12.14 -34.52
N LEU A 185 22.20 13.08 -34.68
CA LEU A 185 21.99 13.89 -35.87
C LEU A 185 21.98 15.38 -35.50
N CYS A 186 23.05 16.10 -35.84
CA CYS A 186 23.15 17.54 -35.63
C CYS A 186 22.59 18.27 -36.86
N PHE A 187 21.60 19.15 -36.68
CA PHE A 187 20.99 19.92 -37.77
C PHE A 187 21.39 21.40 -37.71
N GLU A 188 20.99 22.20 -38.70
CA GLU A 188 21.13 23.66 -38.59
C GLU A 188 20.01 24.29 -37.74
N LYS A 189 18.80 23.73 -37.84
CA LYS A 189 17.55 24.29 -37.30
C LYS A 189 16.67 23.16 -36.82
N VAL A 190 15.93 23.41 -35.75
CA VAL A 190 14.86 22.53 -35.26
C VAL A 190 13.72 22.51 -36.27
N PHE A 191 13.30 21.31 -36.70
CA PHE A 191 12.11 21.08 -37.55
C PHE A 191 11.03 20.23 -36.85
N TRP A 192 11.35 19.67 -35.69
CA TRP A 192 10.42 18.98 -34.79
C TRP A 192 9.79 19.96 -33.80
N ASP A 193 8.81 19.51 -33.03
CA ASP A 193 8.19 20.32 -31.98
C ASP A 193 9.18 20.53 -30.80
N PRO A 194 9.53 21.78 -30.45
CA PRO A 194 10.49 22.07 -29.37
C PRO A 194 9.91 21.86 -27.95
N THR A 195 8.61 21.56 -27.81
CA THR A 195 7.99 21.24 -26.52
C THR A 195 8.09 19.76 -26.15
N HIS A 196 8.27 18.89 -27.15
CA HIS A 196 8.43 17.45 -26.96
C HIS A 196 9.90 17.09 -26.73
N THR A 197 10.23 16.47 -25.59
CA THR A 197 11.57 15.98 -25.27
C THR A 197 11.93 14.67 -25.99
N LEU A 198 10.93 13.93 -26.45
CA LEU A 198 11.08 12.69 -27.21
C LEU A 198 9.85 12.43 -28.10
N PHE A 199 9.99 11.54 -29.09
CA PHE A 199 8.86 10.98 -29.85
C PHE A 199 9.14 9.53 -30.29
N ALA A 200 8.06 8.78 -30.49
CA ALA A 200 8.08 7.35 -30.81
C ALA A 200 8.00 7.08 -32.32
N HIS A 201 8.60 5.98 -32.76
CA HIS A 201 8.42 5.37 -34.07
C HIS A 201 8.00 3.90 -33.87
N VAL A 202 6.85 3.51 -34.41
CA VAL A 202 6.28 2.17 -34.21
C VAL A 202 6.48 1.34 -35.48
N GLU A 203 7.39 0.38 -35.40
CA GLU A 203 7.71 -0.51 -36.52
C GLU A 203 6.58 -1.48 -36.90
N ALA A 204 6.62 -1.96 -38.14
CA ALA A 204 5.62 -2.82 -38.74
C ALA A 204 5.75 -4.30 -38.30
N SER A 205 6.94 -4.72 -37.86
CA SER A 205 7.28 -6.10 -37.48
C SER A 205 7.91 -6.18 -36.08
N THR A 206 7.50 -7.18 -35.31
CA THR A 206 8.10 -7.57 -34.02
C THR A 206 9.63 -7.75 -34.11
N SER A 207 10.15 -8.29 -35.23
CA SER A 207 11.58 -8.55 -35.41
C SER A 207 12.46 -7.30 -35.42
N CYS A 208 11.90 -6.17 -35.83
CA CYS A 208 12.61 -4.89 -35.97
C CYS A 208 12.11 -3.84 -34.97
N ARG A 209 11.35 -4.25 -33.94
CA ARG A 209 10.66 -3.33 -33.01
C ARG A 209 11.55 -2.31 -32.31
N GLY A 210 12.84 -2.64 -32.13
CA GLY A 210 13.86 -1.75 -31.57
C GLY A 210 14.69 -0.98 -32.59
N GLU A 211 14.43 -1.08 -33.89
CA GLU A 211 15.13 -0.29 -34.91
C GLU A 211 14.56 1.14 -34.97
N LEU A 212 15.36 2.12 -34.54
CA LEU A 212 15.04 3.56 -34.60
C LEU A 212 13.70 3.90 -33.91
N PHE A 213 13.35 3.15 -32.85
CA PHE A 213 12.01 3.13 -32.25
C PHE A 213 11.68 4.37 -31.39
N LEU A 214 12.69 5.12 -30.97
CA LEU A 214 12.56 6.27 -30.07
C LEU A 214 13.60 7.32 -30.42
N PHE A 215 13.18 8.58 -30.47
CA PHE A 215 14.01 9.75 -30.73
C PHE A 215 13.98 10.69 -29.54
N TRP A 216 15.14 11.20 -29.11
CA TRP A 216 15.27 12.28 -28.14
C TRP A 216 15.52 13.62 -28.83
N CYS A 217 14.93 14.69 -28.30
CA CYS A 217 14.87 16.01 -28.91
C CYS A 217 15.64 17.06 -28.10
N PHE A 218 16.69 17.64 -28.68
CA PHE A 218 17.46 18.72 -28.08
C PHE A 218 17.33 20.00 -28.92
N VAL A 219 16.85 21.09 -28.32
CA VAL A 219 16.56 22.34 -29.02
C VAL A 219 17.81 23.22 -29.18
N LYS A 220 18.78 23.10 -28.26
CA LYS A 220 20.03 23.88 -28.22
C LYS A 220 21.18 23.01 -27.68
N PRO A 221 22.14 22.58 -28.52
CA PRO A 221 22.13 22.63 -29.99
C PRO A 221 20.95 21.84 -30.59
N PRO A 222 20.54 22.13 -31.85
CA PRO A 222 19.46 21.44 -32.54
C PRO A 222 19.88 20.01 -32.95
N VAL A 223 19.67 19.05 -32.06
CA VAL A 223 20.12 17.67 -32.20
C VAL A 223 18.96 16.70 -31.98
N LEU A 224 18.86 15.68 -32.83
CA LEU A 224 18.07 14.47 -32.55
C LEU A 224 19.02 13.32 -32.20
N ILE A 225 18.60 12.45 -31.28
CA ILE A 225 19.27 11.17 -31.02
C ILE A 225 18.25 10.05 -31.20
N ALA A 226 18.40 9.26 -32.27
CA ALA A 226 17.60 8.04 -32.46
C ALA A 226 18.24 6.88 -31.69
N LEU A 227 17.40 6.00 -31.12
CA LEU A 227 17.82 4.87 -30.30
C LEU A 227 17.57 3.55 -31.02
N ILE A 228 18.49 2.60 -30.85
CA ILE A 228 18.42 1.26 -31.43
C ILE A 228 18.67 0.22 -30.33
N ALA A 229 17.73 -0.72 -30.15
CA ALA A 229 17.65 -1.61 -29.01
C ALA A 229 17.21 -3.04 -29.38
N GLY A 230 17.28 -3.96 -28.41
CA GLY A 230 16.97 -5.38 -28.62
C GLY A 230 17.84 -5.98 -29.72
N GLU A 231 17.28 -6.91 -30.50
CA GLU A 231 18.05 -7.56 -31.58
C GLU A 231 18.49 -6.61 -32.70
N ALA A 232 17.77 -5.50 -32.91
CA ALA A 232 18.18 -4.50 -33.89
C ALA A 232 19.54 -3.86 -33.54
N ALA A 233 19.88 -3.75 -32.25
CA ALA A 233 21.19 -3.25 -31.82
C ALA A 233 22.35 -4.16 -32.22
N ASN A 234 22.14 -5.48 -32.30
CA ASN A 234 23.13 -6.44 -32.82
C ASN A 234 23.27 -6.33 -34.35
N VAL A 235 22.14 -6.25 -35.06
CA VAL A 235 22.11 -6.26 -36.54
C VAL A 235 22.66 -4.96 -37.13
N VAL A 236 22.40 -3.81 -36.48
CA VAL A 236 22.73 -2.50 -37.05
C VAL A 236 24.23 -2.22 -37.11
N GLU A 237 25.05 -2.77 -36.21
CA GLU A 237 26.51 -2.53 -36.23
C GLU A 237 27.17 -3.05 -37.51
N CYS A 238 26.57 -4.06 -38.16
CA CYS A 238 27.01 -4.62 -39.44
C CYS A 238 26.68 -3.75 -40.67
N ALA A 239 25.90 -2.67 -40.53
CA ALA A 239 25.60 -1.72 -41.59
C ALA A 239 26.56 -0.52 -41.57
N THR A 240 26.75 0.16 -42.71
CA THR A 240 27.51 1.42 -42.77
C THR A 240 26.67 2.59 -42.27
N ASP A 241 27.34 3.66 -41.81
CA ASP A 241 26.68 4.86 -41.29
C ASP A 241 25.69 5.46 -42.30
N ASP A 242 26.06 5.53 -43.58
CA ASP A 242 25.18 6.03 -44.65
C ASP A 242 23.84 5.29 -44.74
N ILE A 243 23.84 3.96 -44.51
CA ILE A 243 22.62 3.14 -44.53
C ILE A 243 21.77 3.45 -43.29
N ILE A 244 22.40 3.58 -42.12
CA ILE A 244 21.73 3.83 -40.84
C ILE A 244 21.14 5.23 -40.80
N ILE A 245 21.93 6.24 -41.18
CA ILE A 245 21.50 7.64 -41.34
C ILE A 245 20.43 7.74 -42.43
N GLY A 246 20.59 7.04 -43.54
CA GLY A 246 19.59 6.96 -44.62
C GLY A 246 18.23 6.46 -44.15
N ARG A 247 18.18 5.34 -43.42
CA ARG A 247 16.96 4.82 -42.78
C ARG A 247 16.38 5.83 -41.78
N THR A 248 17.22 6.42 -40.94
CA THR A 248 16.80 7.41 -39.94
C THR A 248 16.16 8.64 -40.58
N LEU A 249 16.72 9.13 -41.70
CA LEU A 249 16.14 10.24 -42.46
C LEU A 249 14.85 9.84 -43.19
N VAL A 250 14.67 8.57 -43.61
CA VAL A 250 13.37 8.09 -44.14
C VAL A 250 12.31 8.10 -43.04
N VAL A 251 12.60 7.59 -41.85
CA VAL A 251 11.68 7.63 -40.70
C VAL A 251 11.28 9.07 -40.36
N LEU A 252 12.26 9.98 -40.25
CA LEU A 252 12.00 11.40 -39.98
C LEU A 252 11.17 12.08 -41.08
N ARG A 253 11.41 11.78 -42.37
CA ARG A 253 10.65 12.33 -43.49
C ARG A 253 9.21 11.81 -43.55
N ASN A 254 8.98 10.57 -43.10
CA ASN A 254 7.63 10.02 -42.97
C ASN A 254 6.83 10.68 -41.84
N ILE A 255 7.49 11.11 -40.76
CA ILE A 255 6.86 11.77 -39.59
C ILE A 255 6.63 13.27 -39.85
N PHE A 256 7.65 14.00 -40.30
CA PHE A 256 7.63 15.47 -40.41
C PHE A 256 7.41 16.00 -41.84
N GLY A 257 7.35 15.11 -42.83
CA GLY A 257 7.24 15.44 -44.25
C GLY A 257 8.59 15.70 -44.93
N THR A 258 8.74 15.22 -46.17
CA THR A 258 10.02 15.23 -46.91
C THR A 258 10.66 16.62 -47.07
N ALA A 259 9.85 17.67 -47.21
CA ALA A 259 10.34 19.05 -47.36
C ALA A 259 10.82 19.69 -46.04
N SER A 260 10.42 19.14 -44.88
CA SER A 260 10.70 19.69 -43.55
C SER A 260 12.03 19.23 -42.97
N VAL A 261 12.56 18.08 -43.45
CA VAL A 261 13.74 17.41 -42.88
C VAL A 261 14.99 17.72 -43.70
N PRO A 262 15.84 18.67 -43.27
CA PRO A 262 17.10 18.97 -43.94
C PRO A 262 18.11 17.82 -43.78
N THR A 263 19.17 17.86 -44.57
CA THR A 263 20.36 17.03 -44.34
C THR A 263 21.02 17.43 -43.00
N PRO A 264 21.45 16.47 -42.15
CA PRO A 264 22.25 16.78 -40.97
C PRO A 264 23.61 17.36 -41.37
N LYS A 265 24.20 18.19 -40.50
CA LYS A 265 25.55 18.74 -40.65
C LYS A 265 26.62 17.78 -40.13
N GLU A 266 26.32 17.09 -39.04
CA GLU A 266 27.20 16.11 -38.40
C GLU A 266 26.34 14.93 -37.94
N THR A 267 26.94 13.73 -37.95
CA THR A 267 26.26 12.47 -37.63
C THR A 267 27.22 11.54 -36.91
N ILE A 268 26.76 10.88 -35.85
CA ILE A 268 27.56 9.89 -35.10
C ILE A 268 26.71 8.64 -34.85
N VAL A 269 27.24 7.47 -35.22
CA VAL A 269 26.63 6.16 -34.94
C VAL A 269 27.50 5.40 -33.95
N THR A 270 26.97 5.07 -32.77
CA THR A 270 27.71 4.22 -31.81
C THR A 270 27.70 2.75 -32.25
N ARG A 271 28.74 1.99 -31.86
CA ARG A 271 28.83 0.54 -32.04
C ARG A 271 29.47 -0.11 -30.81
N TRP A 272 28.75 -0.07 -29.69
CA TRP A 272 29.30 -0.44 -28.38
C TRP A 272 29.78 -1.90 -28.29
N LYS A 273 29.21 -2.82 -29.08
CA LYS A 273 29.67 -4.22 -29.13
C LYS A 273 30.95 -4.41 -29.94
N SER A 274 31.10 -3.67 -31.04
CA SER A 274 32.30 -3.66 -31.87
C SER A 274 33.50 -3.00 -31.18
N ASP A 275 33.26 -2.05 -30.29
CA ASP A 275 34.29 -1.38 -29.50
C ASP A 275 35.17 -2.40 -28.73
N PRO A 276 36.51 -2.36 -28.85
CA PRO A 276 37.41 -3.31 -28.20
C PRO A 276 37.61 -3.07 -26.70
N PHE A 277 37.30 -1.87 -26.20
CA PHE A 277 37.43 -1.48 -24.79
C PHE A 277 36.12 -1.63 -24.01
N ALA A 278 34.98 -1.71 -24.70
CA ALA A 278 33.66 -1.93 -24.09
C ALA A 278 33.10 -3.34 -24.33
N ARG A 279 33.09 -3.82 -25.58
CA ARG A 279 32.52 -5.13 -26.00
C ARG A 279 31.02 -5.32 -25.66
N GLY A 280 30.30 -4.22 -25.61
CA GLY A 280 28.87 -4.09 -25.29
C GLY A 280 28.60 -2.78 -24.55
N SER A 281 27.36 -2.55 -24.13
CA SER A 281 26.96 -1.30 -23.46
C SER A 281 27.03 -1.36 -21.93
N TYR A 282 26.41 -2.37 -21.31
CA TYR A 282 26.40 -2.57 -19.85
C TYR A 282 25.82 -3.95 -19.47
N SER A 283 25.95 -4.34 -18.19
CA SER A 283 25.50 -5.65 -17.69
C SER A 283 23.98 -5.77 -17.53
N TYR A 284 23.45 -6.99 -17.68
CA TYR A 284 22.05 -7.34 -17.36
C TYR A 284 21.97 -8.71 -16.67
N VAL A 285 20.89 -8.98 -15.92
CA VAL A 285 20.70 -10.29 -15.27
C VAL A 285 20.12 -11.29 -16.28
N ALA A 286 20.99 -12.10 -16.85
CA ALA A 286 20.64 -13.06 -17.90
C ALA A 286 19.87 -14.30 -17.35
N VAL A 287 19.17 -15.01 -18.23
CA VAL A 287 18.56 -16.32 -17.91
C VAL A 287 19.62 -17.27 -17.33
N GLY A 288 19.45 -17.65 -16.06
CA GLY A 288 20.39 -18.51 -15.32
C GLY A 288 21.33 -17.76 -14.37
N ALA A 289 21.39 -16.43 -14.42
CA ALA A 289 22.09 -15.56 -13.48
C ALA A 289 21.16 -15.01 -12.37
N SER A 290 21.78 -14.47 -11.31
CA SER A 290 21.11 -13.66 -10.28
C SER A 290 22.01 -12.50 -9.83
N GLY A 291 21.49 -11.57 -9.00
CA GLY A 291 22.31 -10.54 -8.37
C GLY A 291 23.40 -11.05 -7.43
N ASP A 292 23.37 -12.34 -7.06
CA ASP A 292 24.48 -12.96 -6.34
C ASP A 292 25.74 -13.03 -7.23
N ASP A 293 25.59 -13.08 -8.56
CA ASP A 293 26.72 -13.04 -9.50
C ASP A 293 27.43 -11.67 -9.50
N TYR A 294 26.71 -10.56 -9.32
CA TYR A 294 27.32 -9.24 -9.13
C TYR A 294 28.13 -9.17 -7.84
N ASP A 295 27.61 -9.73 -6.73
CA ASP A 295 28.33 -9.82 -5.46
C ASP A 295 29.56 -10.73 -5.56
N ILE A 296 29.48 -11.81 -6.35
CA ILE A 296 30.61 -12.71 -6.62
C ILE A 296 31.67 -12.00 -7.48
N LEU A 297 31.26 -11.29 -8.51
CA LEU A 297 32.16 -10.56 -9.39
C LEU A 297 32.83 -9.38 -8.67
N GLY A 298 32.16 -8.75 -7.69
CA GLY A 298 32.70 -7.74 -6.78
C GLY A 298 33.52 -8.25 -5.57
N ARG A 299 33.80 -9.56 -5.44
CA ARG A 299 34.75 -10.10 -4.43
C ARG A 299 36.20 -9.96 -4.91
N PRO A 300 37.17 -9.71 -4.02
CA PRO A 300 38.58 -9.79 -4.39
C PRO A 300 38.99 -11.27 -4.55
N VAL A 301 40.10 -11.50 -5.23
CA VAL A 301 40.77 -12.81 -5.32
C VAL A 301 42.00 -12.81 -4.42
N ILE A 302 42.12 -13.88 -3.64
CA ILE A 302 43.26 -14.17 -2.77
C ILE A 302 44.01 -15.34 -3.41
N ARG A 303 45.34 -15.27 -3.47
CA ARG A 303 46.19 -16.35 -4.00
C ARG A 303 46.20 -17.53 -3.03
N GLU A 304 46.31 -18.75 -3.54
CA GLU A 304 46.54 -19.92 -2.69
C GLU A 304 47.79 -19.72 -1.81
N ASN A 305 47.63 -19.96 -0.50
CA ASN A 305 48.62 -19.74 0.56
C ASN A 305 48.92 -18.26 0.94
N GLU A 306 48.26 -17.27 0.34
CA GLU A 306 48.24 -15.90 0.86
C GLU A 306 47.01 -15.64 1.76
N THR A 307 47.14 -14.73 2.72
CA THR A 307 46.02 -14.25 3.56
C THR A 307 45.50 -12.87 3.14
N ILE A 308 46.22 -12.19 2.25
CA ILE A 308 45.95 -10.82 1.80
C ILE A 308 45.46 -10.87 0.35
N PRO A 309 44.27 -10.30 0.02
CA PRO A 309 43.84 -10.17 -1.36
C PRO A 309 44.76 -9.26 -2.17
N ARG A 310 45.07 -9.66 -3.40
CA ARG A 310 45.95 -8.92 -4.32
C ARG A 310 45.21 -8.37 -5.55
N LEU A 311 44.11 -9.01 -5.94
CA LEU A 311 43.32 -8.65 -7.12
C LEU A 311 41.90 -8.27 -6.71
N TYR A 312 41.52 -7.03 -6.96
CA TYR A 312 40.24 -6.43 -6.58
C TYR A 312 39.42 -6.10 -7.84
N PHE A 313 38.09 -6.03 -7.71
CA PHE A 313 37.18 -5.84 -8.83
C PHE A 313 36.18 -4.73 -8.55
N GLY A 314 36.21 -3.69 -9.39
CA GLY A 314 35.24 -2.59 -9.44
C GLY A 314 34.65 -2.46 -10.86
N GLY A 315 33.62 -1.63 -11.01
CA GLY A 315 32.86 -1.48 -12.24
C GLY A 315 31.35 -1.60 -12.00
N GLU A 316 30.57 -1.20 -13.00
CA GLU A 316 29.12 -1.32 -13.08
C GLU A 316 28.65 -2.77 -12.85
N HIS A 317 29.38 -3.73 -13.41
CA HIS A 317 29.13 -5.17 -13.31
C HIS A 317 29.57 -5.79 -11.97
N THR A 318 29.88 -4.97 -10.95
CA THR A 318 30.28 -5.44 -9.61
C THR A 318 29.36 -4.96 -8.49
N ASN A 319 28.25 -4.28 -8.83
CA ASN A 319 27.36 -3.65 -7.85
C ASN A 319 25.92 -4.18 -7.99
N ARG A 320 25.53 -5.08 -7.08
CA ARG A 320 24.23 -5.77 -7.13
C ARG A 320 23.00 -4.84 -7.12
N ASN A 321 23.05 -3.79 -6.32
CA ASN A 321 21.92 -2.89 -6.07
C ASN A 321 21.85 -1.74 -7.09
N TYR A 322 22.94 -1.52 -7.81
CA TYR A 322 23.07 -0.48 -8.82
C TYR A 322 23.96 -1.02 -9.97
N PRO A 323 23.52 -2.06 -10.70
CA PRO A 323 24.22 -2.51 -11.89
C PRO A 323 24.10 -1.46 -13.00
N ALA A 324 24.72 -1.69 -14.15
CA ALA A 324 24.50 -0.95 -15.40
C ALA A 324 24.65 0.60 -15.40
N THR A 325 25.07 1.21 -14.29
CA THR A 325 24.93 2.65 -14.05
C THR A 325 26.24 3.33 -13.66
N VAL A 326 26.37 4.61 -14.01
CA VAL A 326 27.52 5.45 -13.64
C VAL A 326 27.65 5.60 -12.13
N HIS A 327 26.53 5.74 -11.40
CA HIS A 327 26.54 5.80 -9.95
C HIS A 327 26.85 4.42 -9.32
N GLY A 328 26.43 3.33 -9.95
CA GLY A 328 26.82 1.98 -9.62
C GLY A 328 28.34 1.75 -9.67
N ALA A 329 28.94 2.14 -10.79
CA ALA A 329 30.39 2.12 -11.00
C ALA A 329 31.12 3.00 -9.97
N LEU A 330 30.68 4.25 -9.76
CA LEU A 330 31.24 5.16 -8.75
C LEU A 330 31.23 4.55 -7.34
N LEU A 331 30.10 3.99 -6.91
CA LEU A 331 29.97 3.33 -5.61
C LEU A 331 30.87 2.10 -5.49
N SER A 332 31.08 1.35 -6.57
CA SER A 332 32.01 0.22 -6.60
C SER A 332 33.48 0.66 -6.48
N GLY A 333 33.86 1.78 -7.12
CA GLY A 333 35.20 2.35 -6.99
C GLY A 333 35.49 2.81 -5.56
N LEU A 334 34.54 3.50 -4.93
CA LEU A 334 34.62 3.89 -3.51
C LEU A 334 34.68 2.67 -2.58
N ARG A 335 33.97 1.58 -2.91
CA ARG A 335 33.98 0.31 -2.17
C ARG A 335 35.36 -0.36 -2.22
N GLU A 336 35.94 -0.52 -3.41
CA GLU A 336 37.27 -1.15 -3.53
C GLU A 336 38.39 -0.26 -3.00
N ALA A 337 38.37 1.05 -3.27
CA ALA A 337 39.36 1.99 -2.72
C ALA A 337 39.39 1.92 -1.19
N ARG A 338 38.22 1.86 -0.54
CA ARG A 338 38.14 1.61 0.91
C ARG A 338 38.65 0.21 1.27
N ARG A 339 38.21 -0.85 0.59
CA ARG A 339 38.59 -2.24 0.91
C ARG A 339 40.10 -2.45 0.83
N ILE A 340 40.76 -1.87 -0.17
CA ILE A 340 42.23 -1.84 -0.32
C ILE A 340 42.85 -1.06 0.85
N ALA A 341 42.36 0.15 1.17
CA ALA A 341 42.87 0.94 2.29
C ALA A 341 42.74 0.22 3.65
N ASP A 342 41.57 -0.34 3.98
CA ASP A 342 41.35 -1.14 5.21
C ASP A 342 42.27 -2.39 5.24
N THR A 343 42.63 -2.97 4.08
CA THR A 343 43.55 -4.13 3.98
C THR A 343 45.01 -3.75 4.20
N PHE A 344 45.51 -2.71 3.53
CA PHE A 344 46.95 -2.39 3.48
C PHE A 344 47.39 -1.31 4.48
N LEU A 345 46.47 -0.48 4.99
CA LEU A 345 46.75 0.56 5.99
C LEU A 345 46.19 0.20 7.38
N GLY A 346 45.28 -0.77 7.45
CA GLY A 346 44.62 -1.22 8.68
C GLY A 346 43.46 -0.32 9.12
N SER A 347 42.39 -0.92 9.63
CA SER A 347 41.20 -0.16 10.05
C SER A 347 41.36 0.43 11.47
N ILE A 348 41.83 1.67 11.54
CA ILE A 348 42.09 2.42 12.80
C ILE A 348 40.83 2.68 13.65
N TYR A 349 39.66 2.23 13.19
CA TYR A 349 38.36 2.42 13.84
C TYR A 349 37.92 1.19 14.65
N GLU A 350 38.52 0.02 14.44
CA GLU A 350 38.23 -1.20 15.19
C GLU A 350 39.04 -1.22 16.49
N ILE A 351 38.46 -0.65 17.56
CA ILE A 351 39.01 -0.77 18.91
C ILE A 351 38.91 -2.24 19.34
N SER A 352 40.05 -2.87 19.62
CA SER A 352 40.15 -4.29 19.94
C SER A 352 39.40 -4.66 21.23
N THR A 353 38.25 -5.32 21.08
CA THR A 353 37.66 -6.14 22.14
C THR A 353 38.38 -7.49 22.18
N GLY A 354 38.72 -7.95 23.38
CA GLY A 354 39.60 -9.11 23.57
C GLY A 354 39.05 -10.42 23.00
N MET A 355 39.96 -11.26 22.51
CA MET A 355 39.69 -12.56 21.88
C MET A 355 38.69 -13.44 22.64
N ASN A 356 37.90 -14.19 21.87
CA ASN A 356 37.83 -15.64 22.09
C ASN A 356 37.73 -16.37 20.74
N ASN A 357 38.62 -17.33 20.52
CA ASN A 357 38.70 -18.09 19.28
C ASN A 357 37.59 -19.14 19.24
N TYR A 358 36.77 -19.13 18.18
CA TYR A 358 36.01 -20.30 17.74
C TYR A 358 36.25 -20.54 16.25
N THR A 359 37.25 -21.38 15.98
CA THR A 359 37.50 -21.96 14.67
C THR A 359 36.30 -22.80 14.21
N HIS A 360 36.00 -22.76 12.91
CA HIS A 360 35.03 -23.68 12.31
C HIS A 360 35.43 -25.14 12.57
N SER A 361 34.46 -25.94 13.02
CA SER A 361 34.53 -27.41 12.92
C SER A 361 33.12 -27.98 12.69
N TYR A 362 32.99 -28.87 11.72
CA TYR A 362 31.80 -29.67 11.50
C TYR A 362 31.88 -30.91 12.40
N GLY A 363 30.85 -31.18 13.23
CA GLY A 363 30.90 -32.24 14.25
C GLY A 363 29.54 -32.91 14.51
N VAL A 364 29.51 -34.24 14.43
CA VAL A 364 28.31 -35.09 14.42
C VAL A 364 27.93 -35.60 15.82
N GLN A 365 26.62 -35.58 16.16
CA GLN A 365 25.91 -36.27 17.26
C GLN A 365 26.43 -36.17 18.73
N ARG A 366 25.53 -35.87 19.68
CA ARG A 366 24.83 -36.89 20.54
C ARG A 366 23.88 -36.25 21.57
N VAL A 367 22.94 -37.06 22.08
CA VAL A 367 21.99 -36.73 23.16
C VAL A 367 22.49 -37.29 24.50
N PRO A 368 22.39 -36.54 25.60
CA PRO A 368 22.31 -37.08 26.96
C PRO A 368 20.97 -36.73 27.64
N ASN A 369 20.47 -37.62 28.51
CA ASN A 369 19.22 -37.46 29.27
C ASN A 369 19.47 -36.90 30.69
N THR A 370 18.46 -36.21 31.26
CA THR A 370 17.94 -36.27 32.67
C THR A 370 18.93 -36.40 33.86
N PRO A 371 18.71 -35.69 35.01
CA PRO A 371 17.46 -35.86 35.75
C PRO A 371 16.88 -34.66 36.54
N SER A 372 15.72 -34.97 37.12
CA SER A 372 14.74 -34.18 37.87
C SER A 372 15.17 -33.56 39.20
N ALA A 373 14.46 -32.50 39.59
CA ALA A 373 13.99 -32.30 40.96
C ALA A 373 12.51 -31.85 40.93
N GLU A 374 11.67 -32.39 41.82
CA GLU A 374 10.22 -32.13 41.86
C GLU A 374 9.82 -31.34 43.11
N THR A 375 8.71 -30.58 43.04
CA THR A 375 7.81 -30.37 44.19
C THR A 375 6.36 -30.15 43.75
N SER A 376 5.61 -31.25 43.71
CA SER A 376 4.18 -31.39 44.06
C SER A 376 3.23 -30.17 43.98
N PHE A 377 2.18 -30.31 43.17
CA PHE A 377 0.82 -29.90 43.55
C PHE A 377 -0.16 -31.04 43.24
N CYS A 378 -1.20 -31.19 44.06
CA CYS A 378 -2.00 -32.42 44.12
C CYS A 378 -3.01 -32.58 42.97
N GLN A 379 -3.25 -33.84 42.58
CA GLN A 379 -4.26 -34.22 41.58
C GLN A 379 -5.70 -34.05 42.09
N ALA A 380 -6.62 -33.72 41.18
CA ALA A 380 -8.06 -33.91 41.37
C ALA A 380 -8.68 -34.52 40.10
N GLY A 381 -9.25 -35.73 40.27
CA GLY A 381 -9.68 -36.67 39.22
C GLY A 381 -10.28 -36.12 37.92
N SER A 382 -9.77 -36.64 36.80
CA SER A 382 -10.45 -36.63 35.51
C SER A 382 -11.70 -37.52 35.53
N HIS A 383 -12.89 -36.94 35.41
CA HIS A 383 -14.12 -37.70 35.15
C HIS A 383 -14.51 -37.64 33.67
N THR A 384 -14.06 -38.62 32.91
CA THR A 384 -14.57 -38.92 31.56
C THR A 384 -16.00 -39.48 31.66
N ALA A 385 -17.00 -38.64 31.44
CA ALA A 385 -18.40 -39.06 31.38
C ALA A 385 -18.74 -39.65 30.00
N THR A 386 -18.55 -40.96 29.84
CA THR A 386 -19.00 -41.70 28.66
C THR A 386 -20.53 -41.88 28.64
N GLY A 387 -21.13 -41.87 27.44
CA GLY A 387 -22.42 -42.54 27.21
C GLY A 387 -23.67 -41.68 27.36
N GLY A 388 -23.86 -40.69 26.49
CA GLY A 388 -25.10 -39.92 26.40
C GLY A 388 -25.35 -39.37 25.01
N GLN A 389 -25.73 -40.23 24.04
CA GLN A 389 -26.15 -39.76 22.72
C GLN A 389 -27.42 -38.90 22.84
N ILE A 390 -27.24 -37.59 22.81
CA ILE A 390 -28.30 -36.64 22.50
C ILE A 390 -28.72 -36.94 21.06
N LYS A 391 -29.93 -37.52 20.88
CA LYS A 391 -30.41 -37.94 19.56
C LYS A 391 -30.47 -36.73 18.62
N ARG A 392 -29.98 -36.90 17.39
CA ARG A 392 -30.12 -35.90 16.30
C ARG A 392 -31.54 -35.33 16.31
N ILE A 393 -31.63 -34.01 16.32
CA ILE A 393 -32.90 -33.29 16.27
C ILE A 393 -33.64 -33.71 14.99
N GLY A 394 -34.95 -33.97 15.10
CA GLY A 394 -35.78 -34.33 13.96
C GLY A 394 -35.78 -33.23 12.90
N ARG A 395 -35.81 -33.62 11.61
CA ARG A 395 -35.85 -32.64 10.50
C ARG A 395 -37.09 -31.76 10.57
N ASP A 396 -38.21 -32.34 10.96
CA ASP A 396 -39.46 -31.65 11.30
C ASP A 396 -39.28 -30.53 12.34
N ILE A 397 -38.59 -30.80 13.45
CA ILE A 397 -38.33 -29.79 14.49
C ILE A 397 -37.33 -28.72 13.99
N ILE A 398 -36.34 -29.11 13.20
CA ILE A 398 -35.39 -28.18 12.55
C ILE A 398 -36.11 -27.28 11.54
N GLU A 399 -36.98 -27.84 10.71
CA GLU A 399 -37.73 -27.13 9.67
C GLU A 399 -38.78 -26.20 10.29
N ASP A 400 -39.58 -26.65 11.26
CA ASP A 400 -40.52 -25.79 11.99
C ASP A 400 -39.84 -24.64 12.77
N LEU A 401 -38.59 -24.86 13.24
CA LEU A 401 -37.75 -23.85 13.89
C LEU A 401 -37.23 -22.80 12.89
N PHE A 402 -36.60 -23.23 11.79
CA PHE A 402 -36.00 -22.30 10.81
C PHE A 402 -37.01 -21.66 9.85
N CYS A 403 -38.19 -22.25 9.63
CA CYS A 403 -39.27 -21.61 8.87
C CYS A 403 -40.22 -20.76 9.75
N GLY A 404 -39.94 -20.65 11.06
CA GLY A 404 -40.68 -19.79 11.98
C GLY A 404 -42.11 -20.22 12.34
N LYS A 405 -42.55 -21.43 11.98
CA LYS A 405 -43.90 -21.95 12.32
C LYS A 405 -44.13 -22.05 13.83
N LYS A 406 -43.08 -22.39 14.58
CA LYS A 406 -43.07 -22.52 16.04
C LYS A 406 -41.92 -21.68 16.60
N ASN A 407 -42.13 -21.04 17.75
CA ASN A 407 -41.04 -20.29 18.38
C ASN A 407 -40.04 -21.22 19.07
N SER A 408 -38.80 -20.75 19.27
CA SER A 408 -37.70 -21.57 19.79
C SER A 408 -37.99 -22.23 21.15
N VAL A 409 -38.84 -21.66 22.01
CA VAL A 409 -39.26 -22.31 23.26
C VAL A 409 -40.25 -23.45 23.01
N GLN A 410 -41.14 -23.32 22.02
CA GLN A 410 -42.06 -24.41 21.63
C GLN A 410 -41.29 -25.60 21.05
N CYS A 411 -40.44 -25.37 20.04
CA CYS A 411 -39.63 -26.44 19.44
C CYS A 411 -38.75 -27.15 20.47
N LEU A 412 -38.21 -26.41 21.45
CA LEU A 412 -37.35 -27.00 22.48
C LEU A 412 -38.12 -27.84 23.49
N ASN A 413 -39.33 -27.42 23.90
CA ASN A 413 -40.21 -28.24 24.74
C ASN A 413 -40.66 -29.52 24.02
N GLU A 414 -40.97 -29.42 22.72
CA GLU A 414 -41.35 -30.55 21.87
C GLU A 414 -40.19 -31.56 21.72
N TYR A 415 -38.98 -31.07 21.43
CA TYR A 415 -37.76 -31.87 21.41
C TYR A 415 -37.47 -32.55 22.77
N CYS A 416 -37.52 -31.80 23.87
CA CYS A 416 -37.28 -32.32 25.22
C CYS A 416 -38.31 -33.41 25.61
N SER A 417 -39.58 -33.22 25.23
CA SER A 417 -40.65 -34.22 25.41
C SER A 417 -40.37 -35.49 24.60
N MET A 418 -39.96 -35.36 23.34
CA MET A 418 -39.61 -36.49 22.48
C MET A 418 -38.44 -37.32 23.03
N ILE A 419 -37.41 -36.68 23.58
CA ILE A 419 -36.26 -37.37 24.21
C ILE A 419 -36.51 -37.74 25.69
N LYS A 420 -37.70 -37.44 26.22
CA LYS A 420 -38.12 -37.65 27.62
C LYS A 420 -37.18 -37.03 28.67
N LYS A 421 -36.59 -35.87 28.38
CA LYS A 421 -35.74 -35.13 29.32
C LYS A 421 -36.45 -33.87 29.83
N PRO A 422 -36.41 -33.56 31.14
CA PRO A 422 -37.07 -32.37 31.67
C PRO A 422 -36.31 -31.10 31.25
N ILE A 423 -37.05 -30.05 30.90
CA ILE A 423 -36.52 -28.71 30.68
C ILE A 423 -37.13 -27.71 31.68
N THR A 424 -36.29 -26.85 32.25
CA THR A 424 -36.70 -25.74 33.10
C THR A 424 -36.07 -24.43 32.63
N PHE A 425 -36.78 -23.33 32.86
CA PHE A 425 -36.28 -21.97 32.58
C PHE A 425 -36.31 -21.15 33.87
N THR A 426 -35.13 -20.92 34.44
CA THR A 426 -34.92 -20.20 35.70
C THR A 426 -34.48 -18.75 35.43
N GLU A 427 -35.05 -17.81 36.19
CA GLU A 427 -34.77 -16.39 35.98
C GLU A 427 -33.43 -15.99 36.61
N ALA A 428 -32.61 -15.24 35.86
CA ALA A 428 -31.23 -14.94 36.20
C ALA A 428 -31.09 -13.50 36.74
N GLY A 429 -30.47 -13.35 37.91
CA GLY A 429 -30.12 -12.03 38.46
C GLY A 429 -29.03 -11.37 37.61
N CYS A 430 -29.36 -10.26 36.93
CA CYS A 430 -28.49 -9.66 35.94
C CYS A 430 -28.67 -8.14 35.81
N GLN A 431 -27.73 -7.47 35.15
CA GLN A 431 -27.69 -6.02 34.91
C GLN A 431 -28.65 -5.55 33.79
N TYR A 432 -29.35 -6.49 33.13
CA TYR A 432 -30.28 -6.26 32.02
C TYR A 432 -31.73 -6.57 32.43
N ARG A 433 -32.70 -6.00 31.69
CA ARG A 433 -34.11 -5.90 32.15
C ARG A 433 -34.77 -7.25 32.47
N TYR A 434 -34.48 -8.30 31.70
CA TYR A 434 -34.78 -9.70 32.04
C TYR A 434 -33.72 -10.63 31.45
N ALA A 435 -33.35 -11.67 32.20
CA ALA A 435 -32.46 -12.75 31.76
C ALA A 435 -32.95 -14.11 32.29
N ASN A 436 -32.77 -15.20 31.56
CA ASN A 436 -33.19 -16.56 31.96
C ASN A 436 -32.16 -17.61 31.51
N TYR A 437 -31.81 -18.53 32.40
CA TYR A 437 -31.12 -19.76 32.02
C TYR A 437 -32.13 -20.78 31.48
N ALA A 438 -31.67 -21.64 30.57
CA ALA A 438 -32.38 -22.84 30.15
C ALA A 438 -31.60 -24.06 30.63
N THR A 439 -32.25 -24.99 31.32
CA THR A 439 -31.62 -26.17 31.90
C THR A 439 -32.35 -27.42 31.41
N ILE A 440 -31.63 -28.34 30.76
CA ILE A 440 -32.17 -29.62 30.30
C ILE A 440 -31.44 -30.73 31.05
N ASP A 441 -32.19 -31.58 31.75
CA ASP A 441 -31.64 -32.77 32.43
C ASP A 441 -30.47 -32.46 33.38
N GLY A 442 -30.57 -31.33 34.09
CA GLY A 442 -29.52 -30.80 34.98
C GLY A 442 -28.40 -30.00 34.30
N ILE A 443 -28.27 -30.06 32.98
CA ILE A 443 -27.27 -29.29 32.21
C ILE A 443 -27.81 -27.89 31.92
N GLN A 444 -27.17 -26.86 32.48
CA GLN A 444 -27.54 -25.46 32.30
C GLN A 444 -26.80 -24.83 31.11
N PHE A 445 -27.55 -24.23 30.19
CA PHE A 445 -27.05 -23.59 28.97
C PHE A 445 -26.93 -22.05 29.16
N PRO A 446 -26.17 -21.34 28.30
CA PRO A 446 -25.91 -19.90 28.45
C PRO A 446 -27.19 -19.05 28.55
N GLN A 447 -27.23 -18.12 29.51
CA GLN A 447 -28.43 -17.31 29.77
C GLN A 447 -28.91 -16.52 28.55
N GLY A 448 -30.20 -16.62 28.24
CA GLY A 448 -30.87 -15.74 27.31
C GLY A 448 -31.20 -14.39 27.94
N THR A 449 -31.21 -13.34 27.13
CA THR A 449 -31.53 -11.97 27.58
C THR A 449 -32.61 -11.33 26.70
N GLY A 450 -33.36 -10.37 27.23
CA GLY A 450 -34.45 -9.73 26.50
C GLY A 450 -35.06 -8.52 27.19
N LYS A 451 -35.90 -7.78 26.47
CA LYS A 451 -36.67 -6.63 27.01
C LYS A 451 -37.92 -7.08 27.76
N SER A 452 -38.34 -8.33 27.58
CA SER A 452 -39.38 -9.03 28.34
C SER A 452 -38.92 -10.44 28.79
N LYS A 453 -39.59 -11.02 29.80
CA LYS A 453 -39.37 -12.42 30.22
C LYS A 453 -39.60 -13.44 29.10
N LYS A 454 -40.47 -13.12 28.13
CA LYS A 454 -40.77 -13.97 26.96
C LYS A 454 -39.58 -13.99 26.00
N GLU A 455 -39.03 -12.83 25.67
CA GLU A 455 -37.81 -12.71 24.85
C GLU A 455 -36.61 -13.41 25.49
N ALA A 456 -36.37 -13.20 26.79
CA ALA A 456 -35.25 -13.81 27.49
C ALA A 456 -35.30 -15.35 27.44
N LYS A 457 -36.48 -15.96 27.53
CA LYS A 457 -36.65 -17.41 27.35
C LYS A 457 -36.48 -17.86 25.90
N ILE A 458 -36.89 -17.06 24.91
CA ILE A 458 -36.68 -17.35 23.48
C ILE A 458 -35.19 -17.29 23.11
N SER A 459 -34.46 -16.27 23.58
CA SER A 459 -32.99 -16.18 23.45
C SER A 459 -32.32 -17.38 24.12
N GLY A 460 -32.71 -17.74 25.34
CA GLY A 460 -32.13 -18.90 26.05
C GLY A 460 -32.37 -20.22 25.29
N ALA A 461 -33.55 -20.41 24.71
CA ALA A 461 -33.85 -21.57 23.88
C ALA A 461 -33.08 -21.57 22.55
N ARG A 462 -32.73 -20.41 21.98
CA ARG A 462 -31.83 -20.32 20.81
C ARG A 462 -30.41 -20.75 21.15
N HIS A 463 -29.85 -20.30 22.29
CA HIS A 463 -28.50 -20.70 22.71
C HIS A 463 -28.39 -22.22 22.90
N VAL A 464 -29.47 -22.85 23.41
CA VAL A 464 -29.57 -24.33 23.47
C VAL A 464 -29.58 -24.94 22.07
N PHE A 465 -30.40 -24.44 21.12
CA PHE A 465 -30.44 -24.99 19.76
C PHE A 465 -29.14 -24.79 18.98
N ALA A 466 -28.44 -23.68 19.16
CA ALA A 466 -27.11 -23.44 18.58
C ALA A 466 -26.11 -24.51 19.09
N ALA A 467 -26.05 -24.71 20.41
CA ALA A 467 -25.22 -25.74 21.03
C ALA A 467 -25.61 -27.19 20.65
N LEU A 468 -26.89 -27.49 20.45
CA LEU A 468 -27.38 -28.80 20.02
C LEU A 468 -27.17 -29.10 18.53
N LEU A 469 -26.95 -28.06 17.71
CA LEU A 469 -26.69 -28.18 16.27
C LEU A 469 -25.20 -28.00 15.91
N ASP A 470 -24.35 -27.75 16.91
CA ASP A 470 -22.92 -27.44 16.76
C ASP A 470 -22.67 -26.25 15.82
N LEU A 471 -23.45 -25.17 16.03
CA LEU A 471 -23.36 -23.90 15.32
C LEU A 471 -23.06 -22.76 16.31
N ASP A 472 -22.24 -21.79 15.90
CA ASP A 472 -22.14 -20.53 16.63
C ASP A 472 -23.40 -19.66 16.41
N GLU A 473 -23.63 -18.68 17.31
CA GLU A 473 -24.81 -17.82 17.27
C GLU A 473 -24.91 -17.01 15.97
N GLU A 474 -23.77 -16.58 15.41
CA GLU A 474 -23.70 -15.76 14.18
C GLU A 474 -24.13 -16.61 12.96
N ALA A 475 -23.70 -17.87 12.87
CA ALA A 475 -24.11 -18.84 11.85
C ALA A 475 -25.53 -19.39 12.06
N PHE A 476 -25.99 -19.55 13.30
CA PHE A 476 -27.38 -19.92 13.61
C PHE A 476 -28.33 -18.80 13.22
N ASP A 477 -28.11 -17.58 13.70
CA ASP A 477 -28.96 -16.43 13.35
C ASP A 477 -28.83 -16.04 11.87
N THR A 478 -27.70 -16.26 11.19
CA THR A 478 -27.63 -16.09 9.71
C THR A 478 -28.54 -17.07 8.97
N LYS A 479 -28.60 -18.34 9.40
CA LYS A 479 -29.56 -19.32 8.86
C LYS A 479 -31.01 -19.00 9.23
N PHE A 480 -31.23 -18.34 10.37
CA PHE A 480 -32.56 -17.91 10.83
C PHE A 480 -33.04 -16.61 10.13
N ALA A 481 -32.12 -15.70 9.82
CA ALA A 481 -32.41 -14.39 9.23
C ALA A 481 -32.69 -14.45 7.72
N GLY A 482 -32.31 -15.54 7.04
CA GLY A 482 -32.59 -15.74 5.62
C GLY A 482 -34.09 -15.79 5.26
N MET A 483 -35.00 -15.96 6.24
CA MET A 483 -36.45 -15.99 6.02
C MET A 483 -37.25 -15.42 7.20
N SER A 484 -37.39 -14.07 7.30
CA SER A 484 -38.71 -13.42 7.44
C SER A 484 -38.60 -11.92 7.71
N ASP A 485 -38.97 -11.08 6.74
CA ASP A 485 -39.49 -9.74 7.05
C ASP A 485 -41.01 -9.87 7.22
N VAL A 486 -41.44 -10.14 8.46
CA VAL A 486 -42.85 -10.38 8.81
C VAL A 486 -43.19 -9.56 10.07
N LYS A 487 -43.97 -8.49 9.88
CA LYS A 487 -44.51 -7.70 10.98
C LYS A 487 -45.67 -8.46 11.64
N ILE A 488 -45.63 -8.52 12.96
CA ILE A 488 -46.61 -9.21 13.81
C ILE A 488 -47.21 -8.18 14.76
N ASP A 489 -48.51 -8.26 15.01
CA ASP A 489 -49.23 -7.39 15.93
C ASP A 489 -48.90 -7.68 17.42
N ARG A 490 -49.49 -6.89 18.32
CA ARG A 490 -49.27 -6.97 19.78
C ARG A 490 -49.79 -8.27 20.41
N HIS A 491 -50.65 -9.01 19.72
CA HIS A 491 -51.28 -10.25 20.20
C HIS A 491 -50.71 -11.51 19.54
N GLY A 492 -50.05 -11.38 18.39
CA GLY A 492 -49.34 -12.47 17.72
C GLY A 492 -49.79 -12.75 16.28
N HIS A 493 -50.64 -11.90 15.70
CA HIS A 493 -51.16 -12.10 14.35
C HIS A 493 -50.30 -11.40 13.28
N LYS A 494 -50.15 -12.04 12.12
CA LYS A 494 -49.38 -11.50 10.98
C LYS A 494 -50.11 -10.30 10.37
N ILE A 495 -49.41 -9.17 10.26
CA ILE A 495 -49.95 -7.97 9.60
C ILE A 495 -49.76 -8.11 8.09
N VAL A 496 -50.84 -7.94 7.34
CA VAL A 496 -50.86 -7.88 5.88
C VAL A 496 -51.40 -6.51 5.48
N GLU A 497 -50.72 -5.80 4.58
CA GLU A 497 -51.24 -4.57 3.98
C GLU A 497 -52.17 -4.95 2.83
N ASN A 498 -53.48 -4.92 3.09
CA ASN A 498 -54.49 -5.25 2.10
C ASN A 498 -54.70 -4.10 1.11
N GLY A 499 -54.46 -4.38 -0.18
CA GLY A 499 -55.23 -3.76 -1.26
C GLY A 499 -56.72 -4.10 -1.12
N PRO A 500 -57.62 -3.47 -1.90
CA PRO A 500 -59.06 -3.47 -1.62
C PRO A 500 -59.66 -4.89 -1.49
N ASN A 501 -60.33 -5.14 -0.37
CA ASN A 501 -60.98 -6.41 -0.07
C ASN A 501 -62.06 -6.73 -1.13
N LEU A 502 -62.06 -7.95 -1.66
CA LEU A 502 -63.31 -8.62 -2.03
C LEU A 502 -63.73 -9.54 -0.85
N PRO A 503 -65.02 -9.56 -0.44
CA PRO A 503 -65.47 -10.39 0.68
C PRO A 503 -65.46 -11.90 0.38
N GLU A 504 -65.34 -12.73 1.43
CA GLU A 504 -65.40 -14.20 1.38
C GLU A 504 -66.82 -14.76 1.15
N HIS A 505 -67.60 -14.15 0.25
CA HIS A 505 -68.94 -14.60 -0.11
C HIS A 505 -69.30 -14.16 -1.54
N LEU A 506 -68.62 -14.78 -2.51
CA LEU A 506 -68.95 -14.71 -3.94
C LEU A 506 -68.45 -15.98 -4.67
N PHE A 507 -69.12 -17.09 -4.39
CA PHE A 507 -69.20 -18.25 -5.31
C PHE A 507 -70.65 -18.35 -5.81
N THR A 508 -71.10 -17.32 -6.54
CA THR A 508 -72.34 -17.39 -7.33
C THR A 508 -72.03 -17.95 -8.72
N ALA A 509 -73.05 -18.49 -9.40
CA ALA A 509 -72.90 -19.04 -10.75
C ALA A 509 -72.33 -18.00 -11.75
N GLU A 510 -72.62 -16.71 -11.54
CA GLU A 510 -72.16 -15.58 -12.35
C GLU A 510 -70.64 -15.51 -12.49
N ILE A 511 -69.87 -15.89 -11.45
CA ILE A 511 -68.39 -15.90 -11.52
C ILE A 511 -67.87 -17.10 -12.32
N VAL A 512 -68.59 -18.22 -12.30
CA VAL A 512 -68.29 -19.39 -13.14
C VAL A 512 -68.62 -19.09 -14.61
N GLU A 513 -69.76 -18.42 -14.88
CA GLU A 513 -70.09 -17.90 -16.21
C GLU A 513 -69.08 -16.85 -16.70
N GLU A 514 -68.63 -15.93 -15.84
CA GLU A 514 -67.63 -14.91 -16.18
C GLU A 514 -66.25 -15.51 -16.52
N LEU A 515 -65.82 -16.56 -15.80
CA LEU A 515 -64.61 -17.32 -16.13
C LEU A 515 -64.78 -18.11 -17.44
N THR A 516 -65.94 -18.74 -17.63
CA THR A 516 -66.28 -19.47 -18.87
C THR A 516 -66.36 -18.52 -20.08
N ARG A 517 -66.89 -17.31 -19.89
CA ARG A 517 -66.90 -16.22 -20.88
C ARG A 517 -65.50 -15.81 -21.27
N LYS A 518 -64.60 -15.58 -20.30
CA LYS A 518 -63.19 -15.24 -20.57
C LYS A 518 -62.41 -16.36 -21.26
N LEU A 519 -62.66 -17.63 -20.90
CA LEU A 519 -62.10 -18.79 -21.60
C LEU A 519 -62.61 -18.89 -23.05
N ASN A 520 -63.89 -18.57 -23.29
CA ASN A 520 -64.45 -18.51 -24.64
C ASN A 520 -63.94 -17.29 -25.45
N GLU A 521 -63.72 -16.13 -24.82
CA GLU A 521 -63.06 -14.97 -25.45
C GLU A 521 -61.61 -15.29 -25.84
N LEU A 522 -60.88 -16.04 -25.02
CA LEU A 522 -59.54 -16.56 -25.35
C LEU A 522 -59.57 -17.63 -26.46
N ALA A 523 -60.66 -18.38 -26.59
CA ALA A 523 -60.87 -19.31 -27.70
C ALA A 523 -61.19 -18.59 -29.02
N VAL A 524 -62.06 -17.57 -28.99
CA VAL A 524 -62.41 -16.72 -30.16
C VAL A 524 -61.19 -15.97 -30.68
N ASN A 525 -60.32 -15.46 -29.79
CA ASN A 525 -59.06 -14.81 -30.18
C ASN A 525 -58.04 -15.75 -30.89
N SER A 526 -58.33 -17.06 -31.03
CA SER A 526 -57.50 -17.95 -31.86
C SER A 526 -57.61 -17.67 -33.37
N GLU A 527 -58.66 -16.98 -33.84
CA GLU A 527 -58.77 -16.60 -35.26
C GLU A 527 -57.84 -15.44 -35.64
N LEU A 528 -57.36 -14.64 -34.68
CA LEU A 528 -56.43 -13.53 -34.92
C LEU A 528 -55.03 -13.98 -35.41
N PHE A 529 -54.78 -15.29 -35.50
CA PHE A 529 -53.56 -15.90 -36.04
C PHE A 529 -53.76 -16.67 -37.37
N LYS A 530 -54.84 -16.42 -38.11
CA LYS A 530 -55.03 -16.91 -39.50
C LYS A 530 -55.07 -15.77 -40.50
N SER A 531 -54.03 -15.70 -41.33
CA SER A 531 -53.62 -14.54 -42.16
C SER A 531 -53.16 -13.33 -41.33
N LYS A 532 -52.02 -12.69 -41.58
CA LYS A 532 -51.03 -12.77 -42.69
C LYS A 532 -49.64 -13.08 -42.09
N GLY A 533 -48.67 -13.66 -42.79
CA GLY A 533 -48.66 -14.10 -44.18
C GLY A 533 -47.27 -14.05 -44.85
N VAL A 534 -46.20 -14.53 -44.20
CA VAL A 534 -44.83 -14.56 -44.78
C VAL A 534 -44.14 -15.91 -44.53
N ALA A 535 -44.54 -16.95 -45.27
CA ALA A 535 -43.92 -18.28 -45.18
C ALA A 535 -44.03 -19.12 -46.48
N HIS A 536 -44.02 -18.48 -47.66
CA HIS A 536 -43.94 -19.20 -48.94
C HIS A 536 -43.25 -18.42 -50.07
N ALA A 537 -41.95 -18.12 -49.87
CA ALA A 537 -41.04 -17.74 -50.94
C ALA A 537 -39.88 -18.76 -50.96
N LEU A 538 -39.96 -19.68 -51.91
CA LEU A 538 -39.24 -20.95 -52.00
C LEU A 538 -37.73 -20.93 -51.72
N HIS A 539 -37.31 -22.01 -51.07
CA HIS A 539 -36.02 -22.68 -51.21
C HIS A 539 -35.70 -22.97 -52.70
N ARG A 540 -35.03 -22.02 -53.37
CA ARG A 540 -34.29 -22.07 -54.67
C ARG A 540 -33.49 -20.75 -54.74
N THR A 541 -32.23 -20.68 -55.11
CA THR A 541 -31.43 -21.55 -55.99
C THR A 541 -29.95 -21.57 -55.58
N VAL A 542 -29.32 -22.75 -55.64
CA VAL A 542 -27.86 -22.88 -55.85
C VAL A 542 -27.68 -23.75 -57.10
N THR A 543 -26.63 -23.47 -57.89
CA THR A 543 -26.37 -23.96 -59.28
C THR A 543 -27.26 -23.31 -60.35
N GLY A 544 -26.64 -22.78 -61.42
CA GLY A 544 -27.36 -22.01 -62.46
C GLY A 544 -26.52 -21.01 -63.27
N ARG A 545 -25.38 -21.43 -63.85
CA ARG A 545 -24.74 -20.75 -65.02
C ARG A 545 -25.36 -21.33 -66.33
N PRO A 546 -25.17 -20.74 -67.54
CA PRO A 546 -24.47 -19.50 -67.93
C PRO A 546 -25.27 -18.58 -68.91
N SER A 547 -24.65 -17.46 -69.36
CA SER A 547 -24.88 -16.73 -70.66
C SER A 547 -26.28 -16.14 -70.95
N SER A 548 -26.48 -15.04 -71.69
CA SER A 548 -25.61 -14.03 -72.36
C SER A 548 -26.36 -12.67 -72.29
N SER A 549 -25.93 -11.49 -72.78
CA SER A 549 -25.02 -11.06 -73.86
C SER A 549 -24.82 -9.52 -73.81
N VAL A 550 -23.68 -8.99 -74.33
CA VAL A 550 -23.55 -7.72 -75.12
C VAL A 550 -24.07 -6.39 -74.47
N SER A 551 -23.33 -5.27 -74.38
CA SER A 551 -22.03 -4.84 -74.95
C SER A 551 -21.48 -3.56 -74.28
N ALA A 552 -20.14 -3.37 -74.34
CA ALA A 552 -19.42 -2.07 -74.38
C ALA A 552 -19.57 -1.09 -73.19
N SER A 553 -18.61 -0.22 -72.83
CA SER A 553 -17.16 -0.07 -73.13
C SER A 553 -16.61 1.03 -72.20
N GLY A 554 -15.34 1.06 -71.76
CA GLY A 554 -14.21 0.14 -71.91
C GLY A 554 -12.89 0.81 -71.45
N CYS A 555 -11.81 0.01 -71.29
CA CYS A 555 -10.42 0.43 -70.98
C CYS A 555 -10.17 1.09 -69.61
N SER A 556 -9.02 0.92 -68.94
CA SER A 556 -7.85 0.01 -69.10
C SER A 556 -7.08 0.01 -67.75
N GLU A 557 -6.66 -1.14 -67.20
CA GLU A 557 -5.26 -1.67 -67.17
C GLU A 557 -4.29 -0.81 -66.31
N ASP A 558 -3.38 -1.33 -65.46
CA ASP A 558 -2.74 -2.66 -65.31
C ASP A 558 -2.85 -3.21 -63.85
N ASN A 559 -2.83 -4.51 -63.52
CA ASN A 559 -1.84 -5.60 -63.71
C ASN A 559 -0.51 -5.42 -62.94
N ALA A 560 0.07 -6.44 -62.27
CA ALA A 560 -0.41 -7.78 -61.88
C ALA A 560 0.56 -8.47 -60.86
N SER A 561 0.20 -9.69 -60.42
CA SER A 561 1.14 -10.81 -60.13
C SER A 561 1.86 -10.80 -58.74
N ILE A 562 2.14 -11.91 -58.02
CA ILE A 562 1.70 -13.33 -58.01
C ILE A 562 1.71 -13.84 -56.56
N TYR A 563 0.75 -14.67 -56.13
CA TYR A 563 1.00 -15.80 -55.22
C TYR A 563 -0.03 -16.93 -55.47
N SER A 564 0.45 -18.17 -55.66
CA SER A 564 -0.34 -19.41 -55.79
C SER A 564 0.02 -20.32 -54.62
N GLU A 565 -0.91 -20.60 -53.69
CA GLU A 565 -1.90 -21.69 -53.73
C GLU A 565 -1.38 -23.09 -53.35
N THR A 566 -2.29 -23.82 -52.69
CA THR A 566 -2.35 -25.25 -52.31
C THR A 566 -1.86 -25.66 -50.92
N SER A 567 -2.52 -26.59 -50.20
CA SER A 567 -3.91 -27.11 -50.23
C SER A 567 -4.08 -28.11 -49.07
N PHE A 568 -5.24 -28.19 -48.38
CA PHE A 568 -5.77 -29.46 -47.79
C PHE A 568 -7.21 -29.29 -47.24
N ASN A 569 -7.96 -30.40 -47.08
CA ASN A 569 -9.41 -30.36 -46.77
C ASN A 569 -9.94 -31.66 -46.11
N LYS A 570 -10.74 -31.53 -45.04
CA LYS A 570 -11.74 -32.49 -44.44
C LYS A 570 -11.33 -33.90 -43.97
N ALA A 571 -11.66 -34.18 -42.70
CA ALA A 571 -12.35 -35.42 -42.24
C ALA A 571 -13.10 -35.18 -40.90
N ARG A 572 -13.96 -36.13 -40.46
CA ARG A 572 -14.79 -36.06 -39.23
C ARG A 572 -14.27 -36.94 -38.08
N PRO A 573 -14.60 -36.66 -36.80
CA PRO A 573 -14.51 -37.62 -35.69
C PRO A 573 -15.81 -38.45 -35.49
N PRO A 574 -15.73 -39.73 -35.06
CA PRO A 574 -16.83 -40.55 -34.56
C PRO A 574 -16.73 -40.85 -33.04
N SER A 575 -17.51 -41.82 -32.54
CA SER A 575 -18.00 -41.89 -31.14
C SER A 575 -17.29 -42.83 -30.14
N VAL A 576 -17.49 -42.50 -28.86
CA VAL A 576 -17.25 -43.19 -27.58
C VAL A 576 -17.45 -44.73 -27.53
N VAL A 577 -16.52 -45.45 -26.87
CA VAL A 577 -16.75 -46.57 -25.90
C VAL A 577 -15.60 -46.60 -24.84
N SER A 578 -15.89 -46.94 -23.58
CA SER A 578 -14.97 -46.99 -22.40
C SER A 578 -14.41 -48.42 -22.13
N TYR A 579 -13.48 -48.72 -21.21
CA TYR A 579 -13.05 -48.19 -19.89
C TYR A 579 -11.49 -48.20 -19.78
N THR A 580 -10.73 -48.16 -18.65
CA THR A 580 -10.97 -48.43 -17.21
C THR A 580 -9.92 -47.76 -16.28
N ASN A 581 -10.14 -47.83 -14.96
CA ASN A 581 -9.40 -47.28 -13.82
C ASN A 581 -7.86 -47.45 -13.77
N GLY A 582 -7.17 -46.45 -13.20
CA GLY A 582 -5.78 -46.58 -12.75
C GLY A 582 -5.19 -45.34 -12.04
N GLN A 583 -5.53 -45.12 -10.76
CA GLN A 583 -5.00 -44.09 -9.84
C GLN A 583 -5.13 -42.60 -10.24
N GLY A 584 -5.57 -41.75 -9.30
CA GLY A 584 -5.64 -40.30 -9.49
C GLY A 584 -5.36 -39.52 -8.21
N THR A 585 -4.42 -38.58 -8.28
CA THR A 585 -4.08 -37.62 -7.21
C THR A 585 -4.60 -36.22 -7.58
N PRO A 586 -5.60 -35.67 -6.88
CA PRO A 586 -6.21 -34.40 -7.27
C PRO A 586 -5.47 -33.19 -6.66
N THR A 587 -4.61 -32.53 -7.45
CA THR A 587 -4.05 -31.21 -7.11
C THR A 587 -4.99 -30.09 -7.60
N SER A 588 -6.09 -29.86 -6.88
CA SER A 588 -7.00 -28.75 -7.17
C SER A 588 -6.51 -27.45 -6.51
N GLY A 589 -5.77 -26.63 -7.27
CA GLY A 589 -5.42 -25.27 -6.85
C GLY A 589 -6.67 -24.38 -6.76
N ILE A 590 -6.75 -23.54 -5.71
CA ILE A 590 -7.88 -22.63 -5.50
C ILE A 590 -7.79 -21.46 -6.49
N SER A 591 -8.86 -21.25 -7.27
CA SER A 591 -8.99 -20.12 -8.19
C SER A 591 -9.36 -18.84 -7.44
N ALA A 592 -8.83 -17.69 -7.87
CA ALA A 592 -8.84 -16.41 -7.14
C ALA A 592 -10.21 -15.67 -7.12
N ASN A 593 -11.33 -16.38 -7.33
CA ASN A 593 -12.69 -15.82 -7.32
C ASN A 593 -13.65 -16.72 -6.52
N GLN A 594 -13.52 -16.72 -5.19
CA GLN A 594 -14.52 -17.24 -4.25
C GLN A 594 -14.78 -16.24 -3.12
N PRO A 595 -16.00 -16.21 -2.54
CA PRO A 595 -16.37 -15.25 -1.49
C PRO A 595 -15.59 -15.49 -0.19
N ILE A 596 -15.43 -14.41 0.59
CA ILE A 596 -14.50 -14.31 1.72
C ILE A 596 -14.86 -15.30 2.85
N GLN A 597 -14.02 -16.31 3.05
CA GLN A 597 -14.06 -17.19 4.22
C GLN A 597 -13.25 -16.63 5.41
N ASN A 598 -13.63 -17.04 6.62
CA ASN A 598 -13.06 -16.58 7.90
C ASN A 598 -11.56 -16.96 8.04
N PRO A 599 -10.65 -16.02 8.38
CA PRO A 599 -9.21 -16.31 8.51
C PRO A 599 -8.83 -17.47 9.43
N ILE A 600 -9.64 -17.78 10.45
CA ILE A 600 -9.40 -18.94 11.33
C ILE A 600 -9.63 -20.25 10.55
N THR A 601 -10.71 -20.32 9.78
CA THR A 601 -11.05 -21.46 8.92
C THR A 601 -10.00 -21.61 7.81
N ASN A 602 -9.59 -20.51 7.17
CA ASN A 602 -8.58 -20.53 6.12
C ASN A 602 -7.22 -21.06 6.64
N LEU A 603 -6.84 -20.70 7.87
CA LEU A 603 -5.67 -21.27 8.54
C LEU A 603 -5.85 -22.77 8.78
N GLN A 604 -6.99 -23.19 9.34
CA GLN A 604 -7.26 -24.59 9.66
C GLN A 604 -7.27 -25.48 8.42
N ASP A 605 -7.90 -25.04 7.33
CA ASP A 605 -7.96 -25.79 6.07
C ASP A 605 -6.59 -25.83 5.37
N TYR A 606 -5.82 -24.74 5.37
CA TYR A 606 -4.43 -24.75 4.87
C TYR A 606 -3.54 -25.70 5.68
N CYS A 607 -3.61 -25.62 7.01
CA CYS A 607 -2.85 -26.49 7.91
C CYS A 607 -3.21 -27.97 7.70
N LYS A 608 -4.52 -28.28 7.62
CA LYS A 608 -5.04 -29.62 7.34
C LYS A 608 -4.62 -30.15 5.96
N ALA A 609 -4.60 -29.31 4.94
CA ALA A 609 -4.14 -29.68 3.60
C ALA A 609 -2.62 -29.96 3.52
N ASN A 610 -1.83 -29.39 4.43
CA ASN A 610 -0.37 -29.53 4.49
C ASN A 610 0.13 -30.40 5.66
N MET A 611 -0.76 -31.08 6.39
CA MET A 611 -0.46 -31.89 7.60
C MET A 611 0.29 -31.12 8.71
N ILE A 612 0.01 -29.82 8.85
CA ILE A 612 0.54 -28.94 9.89
C ILE A 612 -0.50 -28.83 11.02
N TYR A 613 -0.07 -28.94 12.27
CA TYR A 613 -0.93 -28.84 13.46
C TYR A 613 -0.64 -27.56 14.24
N VAL A 614 -1.67 -26.77 14.54
CA VAL A 614 -1.54 -25.43 15.15
C VAL A 614 -2.63 -25.13 16.18
N ASP A 615 -2.23 -24.58 17.32
CA ASP A 615 -3.11 -24.09 18.39
C ASP A 615 -3.12 -22.55 18.45
N ILE A 616 -4.27 -21.95 18.79
CA ILE A 616 -4.50 -20.50 18.85
C ILE A 616 -4.78 -20.07 20.31
N LYS A 617 -3.70 -19.96 21.08
CA LYS A 617 -3.74 -19.61 22.50
C LYS A 617 -4.10 -18.13 22.68
N THR A 618 -5.01 -17.83 23.62
CA THR A 618 -5.51 -16.48 23.88
C THR A 618 -5.61 -16.21 25.38
N ILE A 619 -5.03 -15.11 25.84
CA ILE A 619 -5.09 -14.66 27.23
C ILE A 619 -5.58 -13.22 27.32
N ARG A 620 -6.08 -12.82 28.49
CA ARG A 620 -6.39 -11.42 28.80
C ARG A 620 -5.25 -10.82 29.62
N CYS A 621 -4.70 -9.70 29.18
CA CYS A 621 -3.51 -9.10 29.80
C CYS A 621 -3.89 -8.19 30.98
N PHE A 622 -3.83 -8.73 32.20
CA PHE A 622 -3.96 -7.95 33.43
C PHE A 622 -2.65 -7.21 33.76
N SER A 623 -2.76 -6.12 34.51
CA SER A 623 -1.63 -5.36 35.07
C SER A 623 -1.44 -5.71 36.54
N ASP A 624 -0.34 -6.39 36.86
CA ASP A 624 0.15 -6.77 38.19
C ASP A 624 -0.82 -7.54 39.11
N GLU A 625 -0.40 -8.73 39.53
CA GLU A 625 -1.20 -9.70 40.31
C GLU A 625 -1.64 -9.21 41.71
N ASN A 626 -1.14 -8.05 42.16
CA ASN A 626 -1.51 -7.41 43.42
C ASN A 626 -2.42 -6.18 43.27
N SER A 627 -2.88 -5.80 42.06
CA SER A 627 -3.79 -4.67 41.89
C SER A 627 -5.28 -5.10 41.84
N ALA A 628 -5.98 -4.99 42.97
CA ALA A 628 -7.39 -5.38 43.12
C ALA A 628 -8.39 -4.41 42.43
N SER A 629 -8.09 -3.95 41.22
CA SER A 629 -8.95 -3.06 40.43
C SER A 629 -9.46 -3.77 39.17
N ASN A 630 -10.75 -4.11 39.17
CA ASN A 630 -11.40 -4.85 38.08
C ASN A 630 -11.56 -3.98 36.82
N SER A 631 -10.48 -3.85 36.04
CA SER A 631 -10.47 -3.14 34.76
C SER A 631 -11.16 -3.95 33.65
N THR A 632 -12.34 -3.52 33.24
CA THR A 632 -13.15 -4.14 32.18
C THR A 632 -12.55 -4.07 30.77
N HIS A 633 -11.41 -3.39 30.59
CA HIS A 633 -10.83 -3.06 29.27
C HIS A 633 -9.40 -3.61 29.06
N ALA A 634 -8.96 -4.57 29.87
CA ALA A 634 -7.72 -5.32 29.63
C ALA A 634 -7.77 -6.00 28.22
N PRO A 635 -6.78 -5.75 27.33
CA PRO A 635 -6.76 -6.30 25.98
C PRO A 635 -6.44 -7.79 25.99
N PHE A 636 -6.81 -8.47 24.90
CA PHE A 636 -6.50 -9.86 24.67
C PHE A 636 -5.25 -10.00 23.80
N ARG A 637 -4.33 -10.87 24.23
CA ARG A 637 -3.20 -11.33 23.42
C ARG A 637 -3.53 -12.71 22.89
N SER A 638 -3.48 -12.88 21.57
CA SER A 638 -3.62 -14.17 20.90
C SER A 638 -2.36 -14.48 20.11
N TRP A 639 -1.94 -15.74 20.12
CA TRP A 639 -0.86 -16.21 19.29
C TRP A 639 -1.16 -17.59 18.73
N VAL A 640 -0.57 -17.88 17.57
CA VAL A 640 -0.60 -19.21 16.97
C VAL A 640 0.74 -19.89 17.22
N CYS A 641 0.73 -21.14 17.65
CA CYS A 641 1.92 -21.97 17.78
C CYS A 641 1.70 -23.35 17.15
N LEU A 642 2.78 -23.95 16.64
CA LEU A 642 2.78 -25.36 16.23
C LEU A 642 2.51 -26.26 17.44
N GLU A 643 1.70 -27.30 17.28
CA GLU A 643 1.37 -28.23 18.39
C GLU A 643 2.59 -29.06 18.83
N ASN A 644 3.44 -29.44 17.88
CA ASN A 644 4.54 -30.39 18.10
C ASN A 644 5.65 -29.85 19.03
N ASP A 645 5.90 -28.54 19.06
CA ASP A 645 7.01 -27.92 19.79
C ASP A 645 6.64 -26.60 20.50
N ASN A 646 5.38 -26.13 20.38
CA ASN A 646 4.91 -24.82 20.82
C ASN A 646 5.62 -23.60 20.17
N THR A 647 6.36 -23.77 19.08
CA THR A 647 7.02 -22.66 18.37
C THR A 647 5.97 -21.67 17.86
N LYS A 648 6.10 -20.41 18.29
CA LYS A 648 5.15 -19.35 17.98
C LYS A 648 5.33 -18.82 16.55
N ILE A 649 4.27 -18.91 15.75
CA ILE A 649 4.21 -18.49 14.35
C ILE A 649 3.83 -17.01 14.23
N ALA A 650 2.84 -16.57 15.02
CA ALA A 650 2.33 -15.19 15.02
C ALA A 650 1.86 -14.78 16.43
N ASP A 651 1.99 -13.50 16.78
CA ASP A 651 1.61 -12.92 18.09
C ASP A 651 0.89 -11.58 17.86
N VAL A 652 -0.31 -11.39 18.42
CA VAL A 652 -1.17 -10.23 18.16
C VAL A 652 -1.93 -9.81 19.43
N PHE A 653 -2.19 -8.52 19.58
CA PHE A 653 -3.07 -7.95 20.60
C PHE A 653 -4.29 -7.30 19.96
N ALA A 654 -5.47 -7.47 20.55
CA ALA A 654 -6.69 -6.72 20.19
C ALA A 654 -7.62 -6.58 21.41
N PHE A 655 -8.63 -5.70 21.33
CA PHE A 655 -9.54 -5.43 22.45
C PHE A 655 -10.63 -6.51 22.65
N THR A 656 -10.81 -7.44 21.71
CA THR A 656 -11.68 -8.62 21.88
C THR A 656 -10.91 -9.91 21.59
N ALA A 657 -11.26 -10.99 22.29
CA ALA A 657 -10.65 -12.31 22.10
C ALA A 657 -10.92 -12.89 20.70
N THR A 658 -12.01 -12.49 20.04
CA THR A 658 -12.35 -12.98 18.69
C THR A 658 -11.54 -12.26 17.61
N ASP A 659 -11.37 -10.94 17.72
CA ASP A 659 -10.53 -10.15 16.80
C ASP A 659 -9.05 -10.51 16.96
N ALA A 660 -8.58 -10.67 18.20
CA ALA A 660 -7.21 -11.13 18.47
C ALA A 660 -6.93 -12.50 17.83
N ARG A 661 -7.87 -13.47 17.92
CA ARG A 661 -7.77 -14.78 17.27
C ARG A 661 -7.84 -14.71 15.75
N ARG A 662 -8.80 -13.96 15.16
CA ARG A 662 -8.90 -13.78 13.68
C ARG A 662 -7.60 -13.19 13.11
N ARG A 663 -7.04 -12.15 13.75
CA ARG A 663 -5.78 -11.52 13.31
C ARG A 663 -4.56 -12.41 13.53
N ALA A 664 -4.48 -13.15 14.65
CA ALA A 664 -3.40 -14.10 14.89
C ALA A 664 -3.42 -15.23 13.84
N ALA A 665 -4.61 -15.75 13.52
CA ALA A 665 -4.78 -16.78 12.49
C ALA A 665 -4.37 -16.29 11.10
N GLN A 666 -4.83 -15.11 10.67
CA GLN A 666 -4.45 -14.49 9.40
C GLN A 666 -2.93 -14.37 9.25
N ARG A 667 -2.24 -13.83 10.26
CA ARG A 667 -0.78 -13.65 10.20
C ARG A 667 -0.01 -14.97 10.25
N ALA A 668 -0.55 -15.99 10.92
CA ALA A 668 0.03 -17.34 10.90
C ALA A 668 -0.15 -18.02 9.53
N LEU A 669 -1.33 -17.91 8.93
CA LEU A 669 -1.60 -18.43 7.58
C LEU A 669 -0.64 -17.82 6.57
N GLU A 670 -0.48 -16.50 6.54
CA GLU A 670 0.46 -15.87 5.63
C GLU A 670 1.93 -16.22 5.93
N ALA A 671 2.30 -16.45 7.20
CA ALA A 671 3.65 -16.86 7.57
C ALA A 671 3.96 -18.31 7.15
N LEU A 672 2.95 -19.17 7.11
CA LEU A 672 3.04 -20.53 6.58
C LEU A 672 3.01 -20.54 5.04
N MET A 673 2.11 -19.79 4.39
CA MET A 673 2.05 -19.68 2.93
C MET A 673 3.34 -19.12 2.30
N ARG A 674 4.07 -18.25 3.02
CA ARG A 674 5.41 -17.76 2.60
C ARG A 674 6.54 -18.78 2.82
N ARG A 675 6.26 -19.98 3.34
CA ARG A 675 7.26 -21.02 3.68
C ARG A 675 6.83 -22.39 3.13
N GLN A 676 7.40 -22.76 1.98
CA GLN A 676 7.23 -24.09 1.39
C GLN A 676 7.58 -25.21 2.39
N PRO A 677 6.87 -26.36 2.42
CA PRO A 677 6.84 -27.25 3.61
C PRO A 677 8.15 -27.97 3.96
N HIS A 678 9.18 -27.90 3.12
CA HIS A 678 10.39 -28.74 3.25
C HIS A 678 11.56 -28.12 4.04
N HIS A 679 11.45 -26.89 4.53
CA HIS A 679 12.49 -26.26 5.36
C HIS A 679 11.94 -25.68 6.68
N ILE A 680 11.75 -26.56 7.67
CA ILE A 680 11.52 -26.18 9.08
C ILE A 680 12.74 -26.54 9.94
N ILE A 681 13.92 -26.04 9.56
CA ILE A 681 15.12 -26.02 10.43
C ILE A 681 15.81 -24.66 10.31
N GLN A 682 15.81 -23.92 11.43
CA GLN A 682 16.70 -22.81 11.80
C GLN A 682 17.18 -21.82 10.71
N SER A 683 16.34 -20.85 10.36
CA SER A 683 16.82 -19.50 10.04
C SER A 683 15.77 -18.43 10.43
N LYS A 684 16.22 -17.31 11.00
CA LYS A 684 15.40 -16.10 11.13
C LYS A 684 15.55 -15.26 9.86
N PRO A 685 14.47 -14.90 9.15
CA PRO A 685 14.56 -13.90 8.09
C PRO A 685 14.96 -12.56 8.70
N MET A 686 15.99 -11.92 8.15
CA MET A 686 16.29 -10.53 8.48
C MET A 686 15.37 -9.65 7.63
N VAL A 687 14.39 -9.01 8.27
CA VAL A 687 13.47 -8.09 7.58
C VAL A 687 14.17 -6.74 7.44
N THR A 688 14.52 -6.36 6.21
CA THR A 688 14.93 -5.00 5.89
C THR A 688 13.78 -4.05 6.21
N LEU A 689 14.05 -3.04 7.04
CA LEU A 689 13.05 -2.03 7.41
C LEU A 689 13.08 -0.89 6.41
N THR A 690 11.91 -0.32 6.07
CA THR A 690 11.88 0.95 5.35
C THR A 690 12.41 2.08 6.24
N GLU A 691 12.97 3.17 5.69
CA GLU A 691 13.46 4.29 6.52
C GLU A 691 12.35 4.85 7.45
N TYR A 692 11.09 4.86 7.01
CA TYR A 692 9.94 5.22 7.84
C TYR A 692 9.77 4.30 9.07
N GLU A 693 10.14 3.03 8.96
CA GLU A 693 10.12 2.06 10.06
C GLU A 693 11.39 2.14 10.92
N GLU A 694 12.56 2.43 10.36
CA GLU A 694 13.77 2.75 11.13
C GLU A 694 13.51 3.95 12.07
N ILE A 695 13.05 5.07 11.51
CA ILE A 695 12.70 6.29 12.25
C ILE A 695 11.66 5.99 13.34
N ALA A 696 10.67 5.14 13.04
CA ALA A 696 9.63 4.78 13.99
C ALA A 696 10.11 3.84 15.12
N ASN A 697 11.02 2.92 14.83
CA ASN A 697 11.63 2.06 15.83
C ASN A 697 12.58 2.86 16.73
N THR A 698 13.41 3.74 16.16
CA THR A 698 14.28 4.67 16.90
C THR A 698 13.49 5.58 17.84
N VAL A 699 12.32 6.10 17.43
CA VAL A 699 11.42 6.84 18.35
C VAL A 699 10.73 5.91 19.35
N GLY A 700 10.36 4.69 18.95
CA GLY A 700 9.76 3.68 19.82
C GLY A 700 10.68 3.26 20.97
N ASP A 701 11.95 3.01 20.69
CA ASP A 701 12.96 2.62 21.69
C ASP A 701 13.31 3.78 22.63
N PHE A 702 13.42 5.00 22.10
CA PHE A 702 13.51 6.21 22.91
C PHE A 702 12.31 6.38 23.87
N VAL A 703 11.09 6.11 23.40
CA VAL A 703 9.87 6.14 24.23
C VAL A 703 9.85 5.01 25.26
N LYS A 704 10.40 3.82 24.97
CA LYS A 704 10.59 2.76 25.99
C LYS A 704 11.55 3.24 27.09
N HIS A 705 12.65 3.88 26.71
CA HIS A 705 13.65 4.38 27.66
C HIS A 705 13.08 5.46 28.61
N ILE A 706 12.27 6.40 28.10
CA ILE A 706 11.55 7.37 28.98
C ILE A 706 10.56 6.67 29.93
N LYS A 707 9.91 5.59 29.50
CA LYS A 707 9.04 4.78 30.39
C LYS A 707 9.80 3.95 31.44
N GLN A 708 11.13 3.94 31.39
CA GLN A 708 12.01 3.20 32.30
C GLN A 708 12.90 4.12 33.16
N SER A 709 12.88 5.44 32.94
CA SER A 709 13.56 6.43 33.77
C SER A 709 12.64 6.95 34.89
N ASP A 710 13.18 7.80 35.78
CA ASP A 710 12.41 8.41 36.88
C ASP A 710 11.21 9.26 36.39
N GLN A 711 11.17 9.63 35.11
CA GLN A 711 10.05 10.33 34.48
C GLN A 711 8.86 9.40 34.16
N ALA A 712 9.00 8.08 34.33
CA ALA A 712 8.02 7.06 33.94
C ALA A 712 6.62 7.29 34.54
N GLN A 713 6.51 7.61 35.82
CA GLN A 713 5.21 7.83 36.48
C GLN A 713 4.43 9.00 35.86
N ILE A 714 5.14 10.04 35.42
CA ILE A 714 4.54 11.23 34.80
C ILE A 714 4.25 10.97 33.32
N PHE A 715 5.09 10.17 32.66
CA PHE A 715 4.85 9.69 31.30
C PHE A 715 3.64 8.73 31.21
N GLN A 716 3.34 8.01 32.29
CA GLN A 716 2.15 7.17 32.42
C GLN A 716 0.87 7.96 32.78
N SER A 717 0.97 9.14 33.40
CA SER A 717 -0.19 9.96 33.78
C SER A 717 -0.70 10.89 32.66
N MET A 718 0.11 11.13 31.62
CA MET A 718 -0.31 11.87 30.43
C MET A 718 -1.15 10.99 29.48
N GLY A 719 -2.45 11.27 29.36
CA GLY A 719 -3.38 10.56 28.46
C GLY A 719 -3.25 10.91 26.97
N SER A 720 -2.13 11.51 26.56
CA SER A 720 -2.09 12.37 25.39
C SER A 720 -1.95 11.64 24.06
N ARG A 721 -2.77 12.10 23.10
CA ARG A 721 -3.03 11.42 21.82
C ARG A 721 -2.06 11.84 20.70
N TYR A 722 -1.29 12.91 20.93
CA TYR A 722 -0.44 13.52 19.92
C TYR A 722 0.99 13.72 20.43
N TYR A 723 1.95 13.16 19.69
CA TYR A 723 3.38 13.37 19.89
C TYR A 723 4.11 13.60 18.56
N ALA A 724 5.27 14.25 18.64
CA ALA A 724 6.15 14.51 17.52
C ALA A 724 7.62 14.36 17.95
N ALA A 725 8.46 13.86 17.06
CA ALA A 725 9.87 13.60 17.30
C ALA A 725 10.72 14.10 16.12
N PHE A 726 11.87 14.68 16.40
CA PHE A 726 12.92 14.92 15.41
C PHE A 726 14.04 13.91 15.60
N VAL A 727 14.25 13.09 14.56
CA VAL A 727 15.33 12.11 14.46
C VAL A 727 16.43 12.69 13.57
N LEU A 728 17.66 12.64 14.05
CA LEU A 728 18.86 12.99 13.31
C LEU A 728 19.51 11.68 12.82
N LYS A 729 19.68 11.50 11.50
CA LYS A 729 20.60 10.48 10.96
C LYS A 729 21.90 11.19 10.57
N LYS A 730 23.06 10.74 11.06
CA LYS A 730 24.36 11.31 10.67
C LYS A 730 24.84 10.84 9.31
N THR A 731 24.34 9.72 8.81
CA THR A 731 24.55 9.21 7.45
C THR A 731 23.30 8.44 7.02
N HIS A 732 23.15 8.12 5.73
CA HIS A 732 22.01 7.32 5.25
C HIS A 732 21.83 5.96 5.96
N ARG A 733 22.92 5.37 6.48
CA ARG A 733 22.95 4.07 7.20
C ARG A 733 22.88 4.18 8.72
N ASP A 734 22.86 5.39 9.27
CA ASP A 734 22.73 5.59 10.71
C ASP A 734 21.26 5.37 11.10
N VAL A 735 20.96 4.41 11.99
CA VAL A 735 19.60 4.17 12.53
C VAL A 735 18.96 5.42 13.14
N GLY A 736 19.80 6.42 13.45
CA GLY A 736 19.41 7.76 13.83
C GLY A 736 19.19 7.88 15.34
N LYS A 737 19.10 9.14 15.78
CA LYS A 737 18.93 9.48 17.19
C LYS A 737 17.82 10.50 17.35
N VAL A 738 16.90 10.27 18.30
CA VAL A 738 15.96 11.31 18.74
C VAL A 738 16.74 12.44 19.40
N VAL A 739 16.72 13.62 18.79
CA VAL A 739 17.39 14.83 19.33
C VAL A 739 16.42 15.78 20.00
N ALA A 740 15.14 15.74 19.61
CA ALA A 740 14.07 16.50 20.23
C ALA A 740 12.72 15.77 20.12
N PHE A 741 11.86 15.92 21.13
CA PHE A 741 10.59 15.22 21.25
C PHE A 741 9.56 16.08 22.00
N GLY A 742 8.27 15.92 21.71
CA GLY A 742 7.21 16.64 22.40
C GLY A 742 5.86 15.94 22.34
N ILE A 743 5.10 16.05 23.43
CA ILE A 743 3.72 15.54 23.60
C ILE A 743 2.82 16.71 23.99
N GLY A 744 1.67 16.86 23.35
CA GLY A 744 0.68 17.86 23.75
C GLY A 744 -0.35 18.17 22.67
N SER A 745 -1.54 18.59 23.10
CA SER A 745 -2.73 18.71 22.22
C SER A 745 -3.46 20.06 22.29
N ARG A 746 -2.92 21.07 22.97
CA ARG A 746 -3.61 22.35 23.24
C ARG A 746 -2.69 23.56 23.18
N CYS A 747 -3.30 24.74 23.32
CA CYS A 747 -2.59 25.99 23.56
C CYS A 747 -2.88 26.49 24.99
N PRO A 748 -1.98 27.30 25.57
CA PRO A 748 -2.27 28.08 26.77
C PRO A 748 -3.47 29.01 26.58
N ASP A 749 -4.18 29.25 27.67
CA ASP A 749 -5.35 30.13 27.69
C ASP A 749 -4.89 31.60 27.62
N PRO A 750 -5.60 32.50 26.90
CA PRO A 750 -5.10 33.86 26.60
C PRO A 750 -4.70 34.70 27.82
N GLU A 751 -5.35 34.48 28.96
CA GLU A 751 -5.10 35.17 30.24
C GLU A 751 -3.73 34.82 30.85
N ASN A 752 -3.18 33.64 30.53
CA ASN A 752 -1.88 33.17 31.02
C ASN A 752 -0.71 33.58 30.11
N VAL A 753 -0.98 34.22 28.97
CA VAL A 753 0.05 34.59 27.99
C VAL A 753 0.77 35.87 28.41
N THR A 754 2.07 35.79 28.66
CA THR A 754 2.88 36.91 29.15
C THR A 754 3.67 37.62 28.06
N GLU A 755 3.70 38.95 28.11
CA GLU A 755 4.41 39.77 27.12
C GLU A 755 5.94 39.66 27.21
N ASN A 756 6.46 39.28 28.39
CA ASN A 756 7.90 39.08 28.66
C ASN A 756 8.50 37.82 28.01
N GLY A 757 7.69 36.98 27.34
CA GLY A 757 8.18 35.81 26.61
C GLY A 757 8.53 34.58 27.46
N GLU A 758 8.20 34.60 28.76
CA GLU A 758 8.33 33.46 29.67
C GLU A 758 7.33 32.34 29.35
N SER A 759 6.05 32.68 29.13
CA SER A 759 5.02 31.72 28.75
C SER A 759 5.24 31.19 27.33
N LEU A 760 4.99 29.90 27.13
CA LEU A 760 4.77 29.35 25.80
C LEU A 760 3.47 29.92 25.19
N LEU A 761 3.39 29.91 23.85
CA LEU A 761 2.21 30.35 23.10
C LEU A 761 1.47 29.19 22.41
N ASP A 762 2.00 27.98 22.52
CA ASP A 762 1.59 26.82 21.72
C ASP A 762 2.22 25.57 22.34
N CYS A 763 1.39 24.70 22.92
CA CYS A 763 1.81 23.47 23.60
C CYS A 763 1.43 22.21 22.79
N HIS A 764 1.28 22.35 21.48
CA HIS A 764 1.17 21.18 20.60
C HIS A 764 2.50 20.43 20.50
N ALA A 765 2.44 19.11 20.49
CA ALA A 765 3.57 18.21 20.30
C ALA A 765 4.61 18.71 19.28
N LEU A 766 4.16 19.08 18.07
CA LEU A 766 5.01 19.59 17.00
C LEU A 766 5.68 20.94 17.32
N ALA A 767 4.98 21.83 18.04
CA ALA A 767 5.51 23.12 18.44
C ALA A 767 6.54 22.98 19.58
N LEU A 768 6.28 22.07 20.52
CA LEU A 768 7.19 21.71 21.61
C LEU A 768 8.47 21.05 21.06
N ALA A 769 8.32 19.96 20.29
CA ALA A 769 9.42 19.24 19.66
C ALA A 769 10.30 20.15 18.80
N ARG A 770 9.72 21.11 18.07
CA ARG A 770 10.52 22.09 17.31
C ARG A 770 11.28 23.06 18.21
N ARG A 771 10.70 23.55 19.31
CA ARG A 771 11.44 24.46 20.20
C ARG A 771 12.56 23.72 20.94
N ALA A 772 12.34 22.46 21.30
CA ALA A 772 13.39 21.57 21.77
C ALA A 772 14.50 21.37 20.71
N LEU A 773 14.15 21.19 19.43
CA LEU A 773 15.13 21.14 18.33
C LEU A 773 15.95 22.45 18.19
N ILE A 774 15.34 23.61 18.41
CA ILE A 774 16.05 24.90 18.44
C ILE A 774 17.05 24.95 19.62
N GLN A 775 16.66 24.44 20.79
CA GLN A 775 17.57 24.32 21.92
C GLN A 775 18.73 23.34 21.63
N TYR A 776 18.46 22.24 20.92
CA TYR A 776 19.49 21.33 20.40
C TYR A 776 20.42 21.98 19.36
N PHE A 777 19.93 22.85 18.49
CA PHE A 777 20.79 23.62 17.58
C PHE A 777 21.68 24.64 18.32
N TYR A 778 21.17 25.30 19.38
CA TYR A 778 22.06 26.05 20.28
C TYR A 778 23.07 25.12 20.98
N GLY A 779 22.68 23.88 21.28
CA GLY A 779 23.57 22.74 21.59
C GLY A 779 24.78 22.69 20.66
N GLU A 780 24.52 22.37 19.41
CA GLU A 780 25.52 22.09 18.37
C GLU A 780 26.33 23.31 17.91
N LEU A 781 25.76 24.52 17.98
CA LEU A 781 26.48 25.76 17.73
C LEU A 781 27.54 26.04 18.79
N THR A 782 27.27 25.75 20.07
CA THR A 782 28.28 25.88 21.14
C THR A 782 29.38 24.83 21.01
N ASN A 783 29.05 23.63 20.50
CA ASN A 783 30.02 22.59 20.19
C ASN A 783 30.92 23.01 19.02
N TYR A 784 30.35 23.58 17.96
CA TYR A 784 31.10 24.19 16.85
C TYR A 784 32.01 25.33 17.32
N ALA A 785 31.46 26.27 18.12
CA ALA A 785 32.22 27.39 18.68
C ALA A 785 33.26 27.00 19.77
N ASN A 786 33.28 25.72 20.19
CA ASN A 786 34.33 25.12 21.01
C ASN A 786 35.44 24.47 20.17
N GLY A 787 35.38 24.52 18.83
CA GLY A 787 36.31 23.79 17.95
C GLY A 787 36.06 22.28 17.89
N SER A 788 34.93 21.78 18.39
CA SER A 788 34.60 20.34 18.40
C SER A 788 34.09 19.84 17.04
N SER A 789 34.75 20.24 15.94
CA SER A 789 34.30 20.08 14.55
C SER A 789 34.02 18.62 14.14
N ILE A 790 34.67 17.65 14.77
CA ILE A 790 34.42 16.22 14.54
C ILE A 790 33.09 15.78 15.18
N ARG A 791 32.72 16.34 16.33
CA ARG A 791 31.56 15.89 17.13
C ARG A 791 30.24 16.56 16.74
N THR A 792 30.28 17.85 16.38
CA THR A 792 29.09 18.62 15.97
C THR A 792 28.54 18.22 14.60
N ILE A 793 27.23 18.38 14.38
CA ILE A 793 26.57 18.23 13.07
C ILE A 793 26.82 19.40 12.11
N LEU A 794 27.43 20.49 12.59
CA LEU A 794 27.60 21.73 11.84
C LEU A 794 29.01 21.89 11.26
N GLU A 795 29.09 22.61 10.15
CA GLU A 795 30.31 23.08 9.48
C GLU A 795 30.16 24.55 9.05
N GLY A 796 31.19 25.18 8.47
CA GLY A 796 31.09 26.54 7.95
C GLY A 796 30.19 26.60 6.71
N SER A 797 29.38 27.65 6.56
CA SER A 797 28.55 27.83 5.36
C SER A 797 29.40 28.20 4.15
N GLU A 798 29.29 27.42 3.07
CA GLU A 798 29.95 27.67 1.78
C GLU A 798 29.47 28.98 1.12
N LYS A 799 28.24 29.41 1.46
CA LYS A 799 27.55 30.54 0.82
C LYS A 799 27.73 31.86 1.58
N ASP A 800 28.02 31.76 2.87
CA ASP A 800 28.22 32.90 3.75
C ASP A 800 29.19 32.50 4.87
N PRO A 801 30.48 32.86 4.77
CA PRO A 801 31.49 32.56 5.79
C PRO A 801 31.19 33.10 7.20
N THR A 802 30.14 33.91 7.37
CA THR A 802 29.68 34.34 8.70
C THR A 802 28.72 33.34 9.38
N LYS A 803 28.15 32.40 8.62
CA LYS A 803 27.21 31.37 9.12
C LYS A 803 27.83 29.97 9.15
N THR A 804 27.08 29.08 9.78
CA THR A 804 27.27 27.62 9.71
C THR A 804 26.24 26.98 8.79
N GLN A 805 26.51 25.78 8.29
CA GLN A 805 25.54 24.92 7.61
C GLN A 805 25.46 23.54 8.31
N LEU A 806 24.41 22.78 8.02
CA LEU A 806 24.33 21.37 8.39
C LEU A 806 25.25 20.58 7.45
N LYS A 807 26.06 19.67 7.98
CA LYS A 807 26.96 18.81 7.18
C LYS A 807 26.20 18.05 6.10
N ASN A 808 26.74 18.03 4.88
CA ASN A 808 26.10 17.45 3.68
C ASN A 808 25.63 15.97 3.81
N HIS A 809 26.16 15.20 4.76
CA HIS A 809 25.79 13.80 5.01
C HIS A 809 24.72 13.61 6.11
N VAL A 810 24.33 14.69 6.81
CA VAL A 810 23.46 14.66 7.99
C VAL A 810 22.04 15.11 7.62
N SER A 811 21.04 14.32 8.02
CA SER A 811 19.62 14.55 7.71
C SER A 811 18.75 14.64 8.97
N ILE A 812 17.63 15.37 8.86
CA ILE A 812 16.70 15.60 9.98
C ILE A 812 15.30 15.17 9.55
N HIS A 813 14.75 14.18 10.24
CA HIS A 813 13.50 13.54 9.92
C HIS A 813 12.47 13.84 11.03
N LEU A 814 11.22 14.09 10.65
CA LEU A 814 10.12 14.39 11.57
C LEU A 814 9.17 13.19 11.62
N LEU A 815 8.98 12.59 12.80
CA LEU A 815 7.91 11.64 13.05
C LEU A 815 6.75 12.32 13.78
N MET A 816 5.52 12.00 13.38
CA MET A 816 4.30 12.43 14.07
C MET A 816 3.34 11.25 14.30
N SER A 817 2.68 11.20 15.46
CA SER A 817 1.74 10.13 15.81
C SER A 817 0.50 10.05 14.90
N GLY A 818 0.24 11.11 14.14
CA GLY A 818 -0.63 11.11 12.96
C GLY A 818 -0.48 12.40 12.17
N ALA A 819 -1.18 12.52 11.03
CA ALA A 819 -1.16 13.71 10.19
C ALA A 819 -1.38 15.01 11.00
N PRO A 820 -0.73 16.13 10.66
CA PRO A 820 -0.84 17.37 11.42
C PRO A 820 -2.23 17.98 11.27
N CYS A 821 -2.78 18.59 12.33
CA CYS A 821 -4.06 19.30 12.21
C CYS A 821 -3.94 20.50 11.25
N GLY A 822 -5.02 20.80 10.53
CA GLY A 822 -5.08 21.71 9.38
C GLY A 822 -5.41 20.95 8.09
N ASP A 823 -5.14 21.57 6.93
CA ASP A 823 -5.40 21.06 5.56
C ASP A 823 -4.91 19.61 5.31
N ALA A 824 -3.90 19.14 6.06
CA ALA A 824 -3.42 17.76 6.01
C ALA A 824 -4.39 16.71 6.59
N ARG A 825 -5.52 17.14 7.16
CA ARG A 825 -6.63 16.30 7.64
C ARG A 825 -7.97 16.60 6.95
N ASP A 826 -8.01 17.53 6.00
CA ASP A 826 -9.19 17.70 5.14
C ASP A 826 -9.20 16.55 4.11
N PHE A 827 -9.81 15.43 4.51
CA PHE A 827 -10.18 14.28 3.69
C PHE A 827 -11.39 13.58 4.35
N LEU A 828 -12.30 13.03 3.56
CA LEU A 828 -13.40 12.19 4.03
C LEU A 828 -12.91 10.75 4.26
N PRO A 829 -13.60 9.94 5.09
CA PRO A 829 -13.22 8.53 5.28
C PRO A 829 -13.34 7.70 3.99
N SER A 830 -14.31 8.07 3.14
CA SER A 830 -14.52 7.54 1.78
C SER A 830 -13.39 7.81 0.80
N ASP A 831 -12.48 8.76 1.10
CA ASP A 831 -11.40 9.13 0.18
C ASP A 831 -10.38 8.00 0.16
N THR A 832 -10.49 7.09 -0.81
CA THR A 832 -9.55 5.98 -0.97
C THR A 832 -8.10 6.48 -1.09
N ASP A 833 -7.12 5.63 -0.75
CA ASP A 833 -5.77 5.85 -1.29
C ASP A 833 -5.86 5.52 -2.78
N GLY A 834 -6.28 6.51 -3.58
CA GLY A 834 -6.78 6.29 -4.93
C GLY A 834 -5.79 5.53 -5.81
N HIS A 835 -6.30 4.59 -6.61
CA HIS A 835 -5.57 4.12 -7.77
C HIS A 835 -5.27 5.34 -8.64
N MET A 836 -4.01 5.80 -8.62
CA MET A 836 -3.54 6.89 -9.46
C MET A 836 -3.91 6.59 -10.90
N SER A 837 -4.58 7.53 -11.57
CA SER A 837 -4.78 7.39 -13.00
C SER A 837 -3.41 7.49 -13.69
N PRO A 838 -3.25 6.94 -14.91
CA PRO A 838 -2.05 7.18 -15.72
C PRO A 838 -1.74 8.68 -15.92
N TYR A 839 -2.75 9.55 -15.81
CA TYR A 839 -2.60 11.01 -15.84
C TYR A 839 -1.95 11.58 -14.57
N ASP A 840 -2.23 11.01 -13.39
CA ASP A 840 -1.63 11.44 -12.12
C ASP A 840 -0.16 11.04 -12.03
N VAL A 841 0.23 9.92 -12.65
CA VAL A 841 1.63 9.49 -12.82
C VAL A 841 2.40 10.56 -13.61
N VAL A 842 1.84 11.02 -14.73
CA VAL A 842 2.47 12.01 -15.62
C VAL A 842 2.61 13.40 -14.97
N GLN A 843 1.83 13.72 -13.93
CA GLN A 843 1.98 14.96 -13.14
C GLN A 843 2.83 14.81 -11.87
N MET A 844 3.44 13.64 -11.61
CA MET A 844 4.28 13.48 -10.41
C MET A 844 5.50 14.41 -10.43
N ARG A 845 5.58 15.25 -9.40
CA ARG A 845 6.74 16.11 -9.14
C ARG A 845 7.89 15.26 -8.59
N ALA A 846 9.13 15.74 -8.71
CA ALA A 846 10.39 15.06 -8.35
C ALA A 846 10.54 14.51 -6.91
N ALA A 847 9.51 14.60 -6.06
CA ALA A 847 9.43 14.00 -4.73
C ALA A 847 8.31 12.93 -4.60
N GLY A 848 7.75 12.44 -5.70
CA GLY A 848 6.66 11.43 -5.68
C GLY A 848 5.33 11.98 -5.15
N HIS A 849 5.04 13.25 -5.42
CA HIS A 849 3.87 13.95 -4.90
C HIS A 849 2.80 14.20 -5.99
N ALA A 850 1.57 13.76 -5.71
CA ALA A 850 0.37 13.99 -6.52
C ALA A 850 -0.72 14.67 -5.65
N PRO A 851 -0.74 16.01 -5.54
CA PRO A 851 -1.62 16.75 -4.62
C PRO A 851 -3.04 16.99 -5.20
N VAL A 852 -4.08 16.65 -4.43
CA VAL A 852 -5.50 16.76 -4.87
C VAL A 852 -6.17 18.06 -4.40
N TYR A 853 -6.97 18.70 -5.25
CA TYR A 853 -7.66 20.00 -5.00
C TYR A 853 -9.15 19.94 -5.42
N ASP A 854 -9.78 18.83 -5.07
CA ASP A 854 -11.18 18.44 -5.30
C ASP A 854 -12.21 19.28 -4.52
N LEU A 855 -11.96 19.62 -3.25
CA LEU A 855 -12.85 20.47 -2.45
C LEU A 855 -12.40 21.94 -2.44
N PRO A 856 -13.33 22.93 -2.45
CA PRO A 856 -12.98 24.36 -2.51
C PRO A 856 -12.08 24.88 -1.39
N ASP A 857 -12.12 24.28 -0.20
CA ASP A 857 -11.32 24.70 0.97
C ASP A 857 -9.92 24.01 1.01
N HIS A 858 -9.64 23.07 0.09
CA HIS A 858 -8.34 22.38 0.02
C HIS A 858 -7.20 23.35 -0.32
N GLY A 859 -6.12 23.28 0.47
CA GLY A 859 -4.98 24.19 0.36
C GLY A 859 -5.09 25.48 1.18
N HIS A 860 -6.23 25.78 1.80
CA HIS A 860 -6.39 27.01 2.59
C HIS A 860 -5.65 26.93 3.94
N LEU A 861 -5.25 28.10 4.44
CA LEU A 861 -4.67 28.26 5.78
C LEU A 861 -5.73 27.99 6.85
N LYS A 862 -5.35 27.20 7.87
CA LYS A 862 -6.24 26.82 8.97
C LYS A 862 -5.70 27.34 10.30
N TYR A 863 -6.59 27.72 11.20
CA TYR A 863 -6.27 28.27 12.52
C TYR A 863 -6.79 27.34 13.59
N LYS A 864 -6.05 27.21 14.68
CA LYS A 864 -6.39 26.38 15.82
C LYS A 864 -6.89 27.24 16.98
N LEU A 865 -8.04 26.84 17.52
CA LEU A 865 -8.64 27.42 18.72
C LEU A 865 -7.93 26.92 19.99
N SER A 866 -8.08 27.66 21.09
CA SER A 866 -7.53 27.29 22.41
C SER A 866 -8.07 25.94 22.92
N SER A 867 -9.29 25.57 22.52
CA SER A 867 -9.96 24.30 22.83
C SER A 867 -9.21 23.04 22.35
N GLY A 868 -8.19 23.17 21.50
CA GLY A 868 -7.25 22.08 21.23
C GLY A 868 -7.74 20.96 20.29
N LEU A 869 -9.02 20.94 19.91
CA LEU A 869 -9.57 19.90 19.02
C LEU A 869 -9.81 20.39 17.60
N GLU A 870 -10.39 21.57 17.44
CA GLU A 870 -10.88 22.07 16.15
C GLU A 870 -9.86 22.94 15.41
N THR A 871 -10.03 22.99 14.09
CA THR A 871 -9.36 23.97 13.21
C THR A 871 -10.38 24.60 12.27
N ILE A 872 -10.34 25.92 12.14
CA ILE A 872 -11.24 26.71 11.29
C ILE A 872 -10.47 27.31 10.10
N SER A 873 -11.16 27.53 8.98
CA SER A 873 -10.74 28.50 7.96
C SER A 873 -11.05 29.93 8.46
N ALA A 874 -10.42 30.95 7.88
CA ALA A 874 -10.24 32.26 8.54
C ALA A 874 -11.53 33.06 8.84
N ASP A 875 -11.65 33.54 10.09
CA ASP A 875 -12.26 34.83 10.42
C ASP A 875 -11.15 35.78 10.92
N PRO A 876 -10.90 36.93 10.27
CA PRO A 876 -9.90 37.92 10.71
C PRO A 876 -10.07 38.46 12.15
N LEU A 877 -11.25 38.35 12.76
CA LEU A 877 -11.57 39.00 14.05
C LEU A 877 -10.99 38.29 15.28
N GLN A 878 -10.52 37.04 15.17
CA GLN A 878 -10.06 36.25 16.32
C GLN A 878 -8.63 36.60 16.78
N ARG A 879 -8.52 37.63 17.65
CA ARG A 879 -7.28 38.20 18.21
C ARG A 879 -6.21 37.22 18.72
N PHE A 880 -6.59 36.00 19.14
CA PHE A 880 -5.66 35.01 19.72
C PHE A 880 -5.38 33.77 18.86
N ALA A 881 -5.83 33.72 17.61
CA ALA A 881 -5.60 32.60 16.69
C ALA A 881 -4.13 32.14 16.59
N ILE A 882 -3.93 30.83 16.32
CA ILE A 882 -2.63 30.19 16.15
C ILE A 882 -2.69 29.31 14.90
N MET A 883 -1.72 29.44 13.99
CA MET A 883 -1.70 28.65 12.74
C MET A 883 -1.71 27.14 13.02
N SER A 884 -2.30 26.36 12.11
CA SER A 884 -2.36 24.91 12.19
C SER A 884 -0.98 24.23 12.11
N CYS A 885 -0.93 22.92 12.31
CA CYS A 885 0.33 22.17 12.28
C CYS A 885 0.84 21.92 10.85
N SER A 886 -0.04 21.78 9.85
CA SER A 886 0.38 21.71 8.43
C SER A 886 1.06 23.00 8.00
N ASP A 887 0.43 24.14 8.31
CA ASP A 887 0.88 25.46 7.83
C ASP A 887 2.20 25.87 8.50
N LYS A 888 2.42 25.40 9.74
CA LYS A 888 3.71 25.50 10.43
C LYS A 888 4.82 24.77 9.69
N ILE A 889 4.59 23.52 9.25
CA ILE A 889 5.56 22.73 8.48
C ILE A 889 5.81 23.35 7.10
N LEU A 890 4.76 23.77 6.39
CA LEU A 890 4.89 24.47 5.10
C LEU A 890 5.84 25.67 5.19
N LYS A 891 5.68 26.50 6.22
CA LYS A 891 6.58 27.63 6.48
C LYS A 891 8.03 27.18 6.75
N TRP A 892 8.26 26.02 7.36
CA TRP A 892 9.62 25.49 7.57
C TRP A 892 10.20 24.91 6.28
N ASN A 893 9.37 24.32 5.42
CA ASN A 893 9.77 23.89 4.09
C ASN A 893 10.20 25.07 3.20
N VAL A 894 9.64 26.28 3.39
CA VAL A 894 10.15 27.51 2.75
C VAL A 894 11.35 28.11 3.51
N LEU A 895 11.22 28.43 4.81
CA LEU A 895 12.16 29.29 5.55
C LEU A 895 13.24 28.55 6.37
N GLY A 896 13.12 27.22 6.45
CA GLY A 896 13.91 26.37 7.35
C GLY A 896 13.29 26.23 8.75
N VAL A 897 13.55 25.10 9.40
CA VAL A 897 12.98 24.75 10.71
C VAL A 897 13.61 25.56 11.86
N GLN A 898 14.85 26.02 11.73
CA GLN A 898 15.58 26.81 12.72
C GLN A 898 14.90 28.16 13.06
N GLY A 899 14.31 28.83 12.07
CA GLY A 899 13.61 30.11 12.25
C GLY A 899 14.51 31.34 12.34
N ALA A 900 13.89 32.52 12.50
CA ALA A 900 14.51 33.83 12.30
C ALA A 900 15.83 34.09 13.07
N LEU A 901 15.86 33.92 14.41
CA LEU A 901 17.07 34.21 15.19
C LEU A 901 18.25 33.32 14.74
N LEU A 902 18.03 32.01 14.65
CA LEU A 902 19.06 31.08 14.18
C LEU A 902 19.47 31.32 12.72
N SER A 903 18.61 31.86 11.86
CA SER A 903 18.99 32.19 10.47
C SER A 903 20.03 33.32 10.32
N ASN A 904 20.36 34.02 11.41
CA ASN A 904 21.53 34.92 11.46
C ASN A 904 22.87 34.18 11.64
N LEU A 905 22.84 32.90 12.06
CA LEU A 905 24.02 32.10 12.42
C LEU A 905 24.12 30.77 11.65
N VAL A 906 23.01 30.31 11.06
CA VAL A 906 22.88 29.01 10.39
C VAL A 906 22.07 29.16 9.11
N GLU A 907 22.48 28.48 8.05
CA GLU A 907 21.69 28.38 6.81
C GLU A 907 20.33 27.67 7.02
N PRO A 908 19.36 27.80 6.10
CA PRO A 908 18.01 27.22 6.25
C PRO A 908 17.95 25.69 6.31
N ILE A 909 18.03 25.13 7.52
CA ILE A 909 17.89 23.70 7.80
C ILE A 909 16.49 23.20 7.38
N LYS A 910 16.46 22.18 6.52
CA LYS A 910 15.22 21.54 6.03
C LYS A 910 14.89 20.26 6.83
N ILE A 911 13.69 19.75 6.62
CA ILE A 911 13.24 18.45 7.14
C ILE A 911 13.30 17.49 5.96
N SER A 912 14.10 16.43 6.04
CA SER A 912 14.37 15.49 4.95
C SER A 912 13.18 14.55 4.67
N SER A 913 12.56 14.01 5.73
CA SER A 913 11.32 13.23 5.60
C SER A 913 10.33 13.50 6.74
N VAL A 914 9.05 13.25 6.47
CA VAL A 914 7.94 13.34 7.43
C VAL A 914 7.22 11.99 7.49
N THR A 915 7.31 11.34 8.65
CA THR A 915 6.80 9.99 8.93
C THR A 915 5.52 10.05 9.75
N PHE A 916 4.47 9.37 9.31
CA PHE A 916 3.19 9.31 10.00
C PHE A 916 2.82 7.90 10.48
N LEU A 917 2.34 7.80 11.71
CA LEU A 917 1.82 6.54 12.28
C LEU A 917 0.34 6.30 12.01
N SER A 918 -0.44 7.36 11.75
CA SER A 918 -1.90 7.27 11.56
C SER A 918 -2.46 8.46 10.75
N GLY A 919 -3.65 8.30 10.16
CA GLY A 919 -4.36 9.37 9.46
C GLY A 919 -3.63 9.95 8.24
N PHE A 920 -2.74 9.18 7.60
CA PHE A 920 -1.97 9.63 6.43
C PHE A 920 -2.70 9.37 5.12
N LYS A 921 -2.85 10.44 4.33
CA LYS A 921 -3.20 10.44 2.91
C LYS A 921 -2.11 11.18 2.12
N GLN A 922 -1.45 10.52 1.17
CA GLN A 922 -0.31 11.09 0.45
C GLN A 922 -0.68 12.38 -0.31
N GLN A 923 -1.83 12.39 -0.99
CA GLN A 923 -2.27 13.52 -1.81
C GLN A 923 -2.59 14.78 -0.96
N HIS A 924 -3.28 14.60 0.18
CA HIS A 924 -3.71 15.70 1.05
C HIS A 924 -2.54 16.20 1.93
N THR A 925 -1.64 15.32 2.38
CA THR A 925 -0.44 15.73 3.12
C THR A 925 0.60 16.41 2.23
N SER A 926 0.85 15.93 1.01
CA SER A 926 1.76 16.60 0.07
C SER A 926 1.26 18.00 -0.33
N ARG A 927 -0.06 18.15 -0.60
CA ARG A 927 -0.73 19.46 -0.73
C ARG A 927 -0.39 20.38 0.45
N ALA A 928 -0.72 19.94 1.66
CA ALA A 928 -0.73 20.77 2.86
C ALA A 928 0.67 21.15 3.39
N LEU A 929 1.68 20.31 3.15
CA LEU A 929 3.03 20.50 3.69
C LEU A 929 4.00 21.17 2.70
N CYS A 930 3.71 21.17 1.40
CA CYS A 930 4.58 21.77 0.38
C CYS A 930 3.82 22.22 -0.88
N CYS A 931 3.15 21.27 -1.55
CA CYS A 931 2.85 21.35 -2.99
C CYS A 931 1.80 22.39 -3.41
N ARG A 932 1.15 23.05 -2.44
CA ARG A 932 0.23 24.18 -2.66
C ARG A 932 0.93 25.52 -2.91
N LEU A 933 2.23 25.63 -2.64
CA LEU A 933 3.03 26.81 -3.00
C LEU A 933 3.61 26.74 -4.43
N ASP A 934 3.63 25.56 -5.06
CA ASP A 934 4.27 25.35 -6.37
C ASP A 934 3.56 26.04 -7.54
N LYS A 935 2.36 26.60 -7.32
CA LYS A 935 1.63 27.42 -8.30
C LYS A 935 2.15 28.87 -8.38
N ALA A 936 3.28 29.18 -7.73
CA ALA A 936 3.89 30.49 -7.71
C ALA A 936 4.69 30.80 -8.99
N ALA A 937 4.26 31.82 -9.72
CA ALA A 937 4.97 32.38 -10.88
C ALA A 937 6.21 33.25 -10.50
N ASP A 938 6.49 33.41 -9.21
CA ASP A 938 7.64 34.11 -8.63
C ASP A 938 8.28 33.16 -7.58
N PRO A 939 9.60 32.89 -7.61
CA PRO A 939 10.15 31.65 -7.06
C PRO A 939 10.31 31.65 -5.52
N VAL A 940 9.19 31.50 -4.81
CA VAL A 940 9.14 31.06 -3.41
C VAL A 940 9.52 29.58 -3.34
N PHE A 941 10.80 29.27 -3.50
CA PHE A 941 11.31 27.89 -3.46
C PHE A 941 10.91 27.18 -2.16
N VAL A 942 9.97 26.24 -2.28
CA VAL A 942 9.50 25.38 -1.20
C VAL A 942 10.21 24.03 -1.28
N HIS A 943 10.75 23.58 -0.15
CA HIS A 943 11.36 22.26 -0.07
C HIS A 943 10.28 21.17 -0.04
N HIS A 944 10.54 20.09 -0.77
CA HIS A 944 9.71 18.90 -0.79
C HIS A 944 10.38 17.80 0.04
N PRO A 945 9.93 17.56 1.29
CA PRO A 945 10.37 16.39 2.07
C PRO A 945 9.81 15.11 1.45
N MET A 946 10.43 13.97 1.71
CA MET A 946 9.76 12.67 1.52
C MET A 946 8.62 12.53 2.53
N ILE A 947 7.41 12.18 2.12
CA ILE A 947 6.25 12.06 3.01
C ILE A 947 5.67 10.65 2.94
N GLY A 948 5.55 9.97 4.08
CA GLY A 948 5.06 8.59 4.10
C GLY A 948 4.45 8.14 5.44
N ARG A 949 3.88 6.93 5.40
CA ARG A 949 3.48 6.15 6.57
C ARG A 949 4.27 4.86 6.66
N ILE A 950 4.30 4.27 7.85
CA ILE A 950 4.72 2.87 8.02
C ILE A 950 3.81 1.98 7.17
N LYS A 951 4.41 1.13 6.33
CA LYS A 951 3.69 0.13 5.52
C LYS A 951 3.39 -1.11 6.36
N PHE A 952 2.35 -1.04 7.20
CA PHE A 952 1.78 -2.29 7.72
C PHE A 952 1.31 -3.18 6.56
N PRO A 953 1.50 -4.51 6.63
CA PRO A 953 0.81 -5.42 5.73
C PRO A 953 -0.72 -5.16 5.79
N GLN A 954 -1.34 -5.16 4.62
CA GLN A 954 -2.62 -4.53 4.28
C GLN A 954 -3.87 -5.25 4.87
N PRO A 955 -5.12 -4.72 4.80
CA PRO A 955 -5.58 -3.58 5.60
C PRO A 955 -7.03 -3.77 6.15
N GLN A 956 -7.73 -2.65 6.45
CA GLN A 956 -9.15 -2.46 6.81
C GLN A 956 -9.56 -2.56 8.30
N PRO A 957 -10.61 -1.82 8.74
CA PRO A 957 -10.96 -0.44 8.37
C PRO A 957 -10.89 0.53 9.58
N GLU A 958 -10.67 1.82 9.28
CA GLU A 958 -11.01 3.01 10.09
C GLU A 958 -10.97 2.98 11.64
N THR A 959 -10.01 2.27 12.26
CA THR A 959 -9.64 2.52 13.67
C THR A 959 -8.13 2.47 13.88
N PHE A 960 -7.65 3.32 14.80
CA PHE A 960 -6.22 3.56 15.09
C PHE A 960 -5.43 2.27 15.39
N TYR A 961 -4.45 1.93 14.55
CA TYR A 961 -3.35 1.04 14.91
C TYR A 961 -2.01 1.53 14.36
N GLY A 962 -1.05 1.74 15.25
CA GLY A 962 0.38 1.90 14.96
C GLY A 962 1.16 0.63 15.30
N PRO A 963 2.51 0.68 15.32
CA PRO A 963 3.34 -0.51 15.54
C PRO A 963 3.13 -1.15 16.93
N PRO A 964 3.28 -2.48 17.07
CA PRO A 964 3.13 -3.19 18.35
C PRO A 964 3.96 -2.62 19.51
N LEU A 965 5.13 -2.07 19.22
CA LEU A 965 6.04 -1.49 20.22
C LEU A 965 5.60 -0.11 20.72
N LEU A 966 4.72 0.58 20.01
CA LEU A 966 4.15 1.88 20.39
C LEU A 966 2.75 1.75 21.02
N LEU A 967 2.07 0.62 20.86
CA LEU A 967 0.77 0.30 21.49
C LEU A 967 0.81 0.28 23.03
N GLY A 968 2.00 0.19 23.65
CA GLY A 968 2.18 0.42 25.08
C GLY A 968 1.98 1.88 25.53
N LEU A 969 1.64 2.81 24.62
CA LEU A 969 1.10 4.14 24.92
C LEU A 969 -0.43 4.02 24.99
N GLY A 970 -0.99 3.85 26.20
CA GLY A 970 -2.41 3.58 26.39
C GLY A 970 -3.34 4.75 26.08
N CYS A 971 -3.60 5.02 24.79
CA CYS A 971 -4.41 6.14 24.31
C CYS A 971 -5.90 6.04 24.70
N ARG A 972 -6.28 6.64 25.85
CA ARG A 972 -7.69 6.78 26.26
C ARG A 972 -8.36 7.97 25.58
N ILE A 973 -9.39 7.74 24.77
CA ILE A 973 -10.10 8.79 24.02
C ILE A 973 -11.20 9.50 24.87
N HIS A 974 -10.89 9.95 26.09
CA HIS A 974 -11.92 10.49 27.01
C HIS A 974 -11.64 11.80 27.77
N ARG A 975 -10.43 12.36 27.77
CA ARG A 975 -10.18 13.74 28.26
C ARG A 975 -9.19 14.51 27.38
N LEU A 976 -9.26 15.84 27.45
CA LEU A 976 -8.14 16.72 27.11
C LEU A 976 -7.20 16.74 28.31
N ASP A 977 -5.89 16.64 28.08
CA ASP A 977 -4.92 16.84 29.15
C ASP A 977 -4.68 18.33 29.37
N ASP A 978 -4.54 18.73 30.63
CA ASP A 978 -4.01 20.04 31.01
C ASP A 978 -2.47 20.09 30.99
N HIS A 979 -1.82 18.94 30.75
CA HIS A 979 -0.37 18.79 30.75
C HIS A 979 0.21 18.59 29.35
N SER A 980 1.50 18.86 29.19
CA SER A 980 2.29 18.57 27.98
C SER A 980 3.75 18.34 28.34
N TYR A 981 4.52 17.73 27.45
CA TYR A 981 5.91 17.34 27.70
C TYR A 981 6.81 17.78 26.54
N SER A 982 8.02 18.23 26.86
CA SER A 982 9.02 18.64 25.87
C SER A 982 10.39 18.16 26.30
N TRP A 983 11.12 17.48 25.41
CA TRP A 983 12.44 16.91 25.65
C TRP A 983 13.41 17.30 24.53
N SER A 984 14.64 17.61 24.91
CA SER A 984 15.80 17.78 24.02
C SER A 984 16.97 17.00 24.60
N GLN A 985 17.84 16.49 23.73
CA GLN A 985 19.10 15.84 24.15
C GLN A 985 19.94 16.75 25.07
N SER A 986 19.82 18.08 24.93
CA SER A 986 20.56 19.08 25.72
C SER A 986 19.78 19.74 26.86
N TYR A 987 18.65 19.17 27.32
CA TYR A 987 18.09 19.48 28.67
C TYR A 987 17.31 18.33 29.36
N GLN A 988 17.24 17.13 28.79
CA GLN A 988 16.69 15.90 29.42
C GLN A 988 15.19 15.89 29.81
N GLY A 989 14.43 16.95 29.53
CA GLY A 989 12.96 16.95 29.58
C GLY A 989 12.34 17.89 30.62
N GLU A 990 11.18 18.43 30.29
CA GLU A 990 10.34 19.23 31.20
C GLU A 990 8.85 18.93 30.98
N ILE A 991 8.05 19.02 32.07
CA ILE A 991 6.60 18.85 32.02
C ILE A 991 5.94 20.21 32.26
N LEU A 992 5.00 20.55 31.39
CA LEU A 992 4.38 21.85 31.25
C LEU A 992 2.90 21.76 31.63
N ASP A 993 2.45 22.72 32.42
CA ASP A 993 1.04 23.11 32.41
C ASP A 993 0.77 23.78 31.05
N ALA A 994 -0.15 23.19 30.29
CA ALA A 994 -0.51 23.61 28.94
C ALA A 994 -1.75 24.52 28.89
N LYS A 995 -2.34 24.88 30.03
CA LYS A 995 -3.19 26.07 30.24
C LYS A 995 -2.34 27.31 30.53
N ALA A 996 -1.31 27.16 31.38
CA ALA A 996 -0.43 28.25 31.80
C ALA A 996 0.74 28.51 30.84
N GLY A 997 1.15 27.51 30.04
CA GLY A 997 2.33 27.58 29.17
C GLY A 997 3.65 27.65 29.94
N ARG A 998 3.71 27.09 31.15
CA ARG A 998 4.86 27.12 32.08
C ARG A 998 5.13 25.73 32.68
N PRO A 999 6.33 25.45 33.23
CA PRO A 999 6.60 24.18 33.90
C PRO A 999 5.72 23.97 35.14
N ILE A 1000 5.27 22.73 35.38
CA ILE A 1000 4.46 22.38 36.57
C ILE A 1000 5.26 22.59 37.87
N THR A 1001 6.59 22.43 37.81
CA THR A 1001 7.54 22.70 38.89
C THR A 1001 7.67 24.19 39.25
N GLY A 1002 6.98 25.08 38.54
CA GLY A 1002 7.21 26.52 38.58
C GLY A 1002 8.43 26.95 37.74
N GLY A 1003 8.63 28.27 37.65
CA GLY A 1003 9.71 28.88 36.89
C GLY A 1003 9.34 29.19 35.43
N ILE A 1004 10.33 29.05 34.54
CA ILE A 1004 10.29 29.44 33.12
C ILE A 1004 10.78 28.26 32.29
N SER A 1005 10.06 27.88 31.23
CA SER A 1005 10.40 26.67 30.47
C SER A 1005 11.71 26.84 29.68
N ALA A 1006 12.48 25.75 29.56
CA ALA A 1006 13.72 25.68 28.79
C ALA A 1006 13.51 26.07 27.31
N ILE A 1007 12.30 25.87 26.80
CA ILE A 1007 11.90 26.19 25.42
C ILE A 1007 11.07 27.50 25.27
N SER A 1008 11.04 28.36 26.30
CA SER A 1008 10.38 29.67 26.29
C SER A 1008 11.05 30.66 25.30
N LYS A 1009 10.39 31.77 24.94
CA LYS A 1009 11.03 32.77 24.04
C LYS A 1009 12.23 33.43 24.73
N VAL A 1010 12.14 33.68 26.04
CA VAL A 1010 13.16 34.42 26.80
C VAL A 1010 14.42 33.59 27.08
N VAL A 1011 14.29 32.27 27.33
CA VAL A 1011 15.45 31.36 27.41
C VAL A 1011 16.08 31.15 26.03
N LEU A 1012 15.29 30.96 24.97
CA LEU A 1012 15.83 30.89 23.61
C LEU A 1012 16.46 32.21 23.11
N LEU A 1013 16.29 33.32 23.85
CA LEU A 1013 16.99 34.59 23.67
C LEU A 1013 18.28 34.70 24.52
N SER A 1014 18.31 34.16 25.74
CA SER A 1014 19.55 34.11 26.53
C SER A 1014 20.59 33.21 25.84
N GLU A 1015 20.16 32.05 25.34
CA GLU A 1015 20.94 31.17 24.45
C GLU A 1015 21.48 31.92 23.22
N TYR A 1016 20.64 32.69 22.53
CA TYR A 1016 21.03 33.49 21.36
C TYR A 1016 22.13 34.52 21.69
N LYS A 1017 21.95 35.29 22.78
CA LYS A 1017 22.94 36.30 23.19
C LYS A 1017 24.26 35.63 23.60
N ALA A 1018 24.21 34.52 24.34
CA ALA A 1018 25.39 33.76 24.76
C ALA A 1018 26.18 33.17 23.57
N ILE A 1019 25.50 32.56 22.59
CA ILE A 1019 26.20 32.00 21.42
C ILE A 1019 26.76 33.10 20.50
N CYS A 1020 26.05 34.22 20.35
CA CYS A 1020 26.57 35.39 19.61
C CYS A 1020 27.85 35.93 20.25
N GLN A 1021 27.89 36.13 21.57
CA GLN A 1021 29.10 36.53 22.30
C GLN A 1021 30.26 35.55 22.04
N LYS A 1022 29.99 34.24 22.15
CA LYS A 1022 30.99 33.18 21.93
C LYS A 1022 31.53 33.14 20.50
N MET A 1023 30.67 33.41 19.51
CA MET A 1023 31.02 33.55 18.10
C MET A 1023 31.56 34.95 17.73
N LYS A 1024 31.85 35.82 18.70
CA LYS A 1024 32.32 37.21 18.52
C LYS A 1024 31.39 38.06 17.63
N ARG A 1025 30.09 37.77 17.63
CA ARG A 1025 29.05 38.53 16.93
C ARG A 1025 28.56 39.68 17.83
N ILE A 1026 28.61 40.90 17.30
CA ILE A 1026 28.15 42.10 18.01
C ILE A 1026 26.62 42.08 18.12
N VAL A 1027 26.09 42.08 19.35
CA VAL A 1027 24.66 42.15 19.65
C VAL A 1027 24.44 43.22 20.71
N SER A 1028 23.70 44.28 20.36
CA SER A 1028 23.40 45.37 21.30
C SER A 1028 22.53 44.88 22.46
N VAL A 1029 22.93 45.20 23.70
CA VAL A 1029 22.23 44.83 24.93
C VAL A 1029 20.77 45.28 24.90
N GLU A 1030 20.53 46.50 24.42
CA GLU A 1030 19.22 47.16 24.31
C GLU A 1030 18.26 46.52 23.29
N SER A 1031 18.73 45.58 22.47
CA SER A 1031 17.92 44.96 21.42
C SER A 1031 16.81 44.07 22.01
N THR A 1032 15.59 44.27 21.52
CA THR A 1032 14.41 43.47 21.87
C THR A 1032 14.41 42.15 21.10
N TYR A 1033 13.63 41.17 21.56
CA TYR A 1033 13.43 39.90 20.85
C TYR A 1033 12.91 40.14 19.41
N TYR A 1034 12.04 41.13 19.22
CA TYR A 1034 11.54 41.54 17.90
C TYR A 1034 12.64 42.14 17.01
N SER A 1035 13.46 43.07 17.50
CA SER A 1035 14.48 43.72 16.66
C SER A 1035 15.57 42.73 16.23
N LEU A 1036 15.99 41.81 17.12
CA LEU A 1036 16.93 40.74 16.80
C LEU A 1036 16.36 39.72 15.80
N LYS A 1037 15.04 39.52 15.77
CA LYS A 1037 14.40 38.78 14.69
C LYS A 1037 14.42 39.56 13.37
N GLN A 1038 14.17 40.88 13.39
CA GLN A 1038 14.13 41.67 12.15
C GLN A 1038 15.50 41.82 11.48
N SER A 1039 16.62 41.63 12.19
CA SER A 1039 17.95 41.59 11.54
C SER A 1039 18.13 40.40 10.58
N ALA A 1040 17.29 39.35 10.69
CA ALA A 1040 17.25 38.24 9.73
C ALA A 1040 16.51 38.66 8.45
N THR A 1041 17.14 39.55 7.66
CA THR A 1041 16.55 40.21 6.49
C THR A 1041 16.07 39.22 5.43
N GLU A 1042 16.93 38.31 4.97
CA GLU A 1042 16.58 37.32 3.94
C GLU A 1042 15.49 36.33 4.41
N TYR A 1043 15.47 35.98 5.70
CA TYR A 1043 14.37 35.19 6.29
C TYR A 1043 13.05 35.95 6.20
N HIS A 1044 13.04 37.25 6.51
CA HIS A 1044 11.83 38.08 6.47
C HIS A 1044 11.38 38.40 5.03
N LYS A 1045 12.32 38.57 4.10
CA LYS A 1045 12.07 38.71 2.66
C LYS A 1045 11.38 37.46 2.08
N LYS A 1046 11.95 36.27 2.31
CA LYS A 1046 11.34 34.99 1.91
C LYS A 1046 10.00 34.75 2.61
N LYS A 1047 9.86 35.11 3.89
CA LYS A 1047 8.58 35.05 4.62
C LYS A 1047 7.52 35.96 3.98
N LYS A 1048 7.89 37.19 3.58
CA LYS A 1048 6.97 38.13 2.93
C LYS A 1048 6.51 37.59 1.58
N ALA A 1049 7.43 37.13 0.74
CA ALA A 1049 7.09 36.54 -0.56
C ALA A 1049 6.12 35.34 -0.43
N MET A 1050 6.38 34.43 0.52
CA MET A 1050 5.50 33.29 0.82
C MET A 1050 4.07 33.72 1.22
N ILE A 1051 3.94 34.76 2.04
CA ILE A 1051 2.62 35.22 2.51
C ILE A 1051 1.89 36.01 1.43
N ASN A 1052 2.60 36.91 0.72
CA ASN A 1052 2.07 37.60 -0.45
C ASN A 1052 1.48 36.59 -1.47
N PHE A 1053 2.18 35.48 -1.73
CA PHE A 1053 1.67 34.44 -2.64
C PHE A 1053 0.39 33.76 -2.12
N LEU A 1054 0.34 33.40 -0.83
CA LEU A 1054 -0.85 32.79 -0.22
C LEU A 1054 -2.07 33.71 -0.30
N GLU A 1055 -1.88 35.01 -0.04
CA GLU A 1055 -2.92 36.03 -0.08
C GLU A 1055 -3.39 36.31 -1.52
N LEU A 1056 -2.47 36.46 -2.48
CA LEU A 1056 -2.80 36.60 -3.91
C LEU A 1056 -3.52 35.37 -4.48
N SER A 1057 -3.14 34.18 -4.00
CA SER A 1057 -3.78 32.90 -4.35
C SER A 1057 -5.10 32.65 -3.59
N LYS A 1058 -5.56 33.61 -2.79
CA LYS A 1058 -6.78 33.55 -1.96
C LYS A 1058 -6.80 32.44 -0.90
N MET A 1059 -5.66 31.80 -0.60
CA MET A 1059 -5.55 30.67 0.35
C MET A 1059 -5.68 31.09 1.84
N GLY A 1060 -6.21 32.29 2.13
CA GLY A 1060 -6.31 32.86 3.47
C GLY A 1060 -5.08 33.67 3.91
N TYR A 1061 -5.25 34.43 5.00
CA TYR A 1061 -4.28 35.39 5.50
C TYR A 1061 -3.37 34.79 6.57
N TRP A 1062 -2.05 34.87 6.40
CA TRP A 1062 -1.16 34.39 7.46
C TRP A 1062 -1.29 35.30 8.69
N SER A 1063 -1.73 34.77 9.84
CA SER A 1063 -1.92 35.58 11.06
C SER A 1063 -0.64 36.35 11.46
N PHE A 1064 -0.71 37.67 11.34
CA PHE A 1064 0.34 38.61 11.73
C PHE A 1064 0.10 39.14 13.17
N GLU A 1065 1.00 39.99 13.65
CA GLU A 1065 0.73 40.96 14.74
C GLU A 1065 0.53 40.44 16.19
N LYS A 1066 1.05 39.26 16.56
CA LYS A 1066 1.49 39.00 17.97
C LYS A 1066 2.81 39.73 18.30
N LYS A 1067 2.92 40.99 17.85
CA LYS A 1067 4.12 41.84 17.85
C LYS A 1067 4.42 42.43 19.23
N HIS A 1068 3.40 42.72 20.02
CA HIS A 1068 3.53 43.16 21.42
C HIS A 1068 4.25 42.11 22.27
N LEU A 1069 3.83 40.83 22.17
CA LEU A 1069 4.48 39.65 22.78
C LEU A 1069 5.93 39.36 22.30
N GLU A 1070 6.57 40.28 21.59
CA GLU A 1070 7.96 40.18 21.13
C GLU A 1070 8.79 41.46 21.41
N GLN A 1071 8.22 42.51 22.02
CA GLN A 1071 8.97 43.74 22.34
C GLN A 1071 9.84 43.64 23.60
N PHE A 1072 9.77 42.54 24.35
CA PHE A 1072 10.57 42.34 25.56
C PHE A 1072 12.09 42.30 25.26
N LYS A 1073 12.88 42.71 26.26
CA LYS A 1073 14.35 42.57 26.29
C LYS A 1073 14.73 41.37 27.16
N TRP A 1074 15.95 40.86 26.98
CA TRP A 1074 16.55 39.93 27.94
C TRP A 1074 16.96 40.67 29.23
N HIS A 1075 16.75 40.04 30.38
CA HIS A 1075 17.20 40.53 31.69
C HIS A 1075 18.15 39.52 32.35
N SER A 1076 19.12 40.05 33.12
CA SER A 1076 20.29 39.31 33.62
C SER A 1076 19.98 38.19 34.61
N THR A 1077 18.77 38.14 35.18
CA THR A 1077 18.32 37.07 36.07
C THR A 1077 17.93 35.77 35.34
N ILE A 1078 17.85 35.77 34.00
CA ILE A 1078 17.64 34.54 33.20
C ILE A 1078 18.97 34.14 32.55
N ALA A 1079 19.63 33.16 33.17
CA ALA A 1079 20.82 32.52 32.63
C ALA A 1079 20.50 31.72 31.34
N PRO A 1080 21.50 31.45 30.48
CA PRO A 1080 21.44 30.32 29.56
C PRO A 1080 21.49 28.99 30.34
N ILE A 1081 21.07 27.90 29.70
CA ILE A 1081 21.09 26.55 30.27
C ILE A 1081 22.55 26.13 30.44
N VAL A 1082 23.00 25.93 31.69
CA VAL A 1082 24.40 25.57 32.01
C VAL A 1082 24.67 24.14 31.54
N ARG A 1083 25.46 24.00 30.47
CA ARG A 1083 25.67 22.71 29.79
C ARG A 1083 26.88 21.96 30.33
N ASN A 1084 26.71 21.36 31.50
CA ASN A 1084 27.57 20.25 31.94
C ASN A 1084 27.27 19.02 31.07
N ILE A 1085 27.81 18.99 29.85
CA ILE A 1085 27.87 17.76 29.06
C ILE A 1085 29.01 16.93 29.63
N THR A 1086 28.70 16.13 30.65
CA THR A 1086 29.55 15.00 31.04
C THR A 1086 29.72 14.08 29.83
N VAL A 1087 30.95 13.64 29.58
CA VAL A 1087 31.38 12.95 28.35
C VAL A 1087 30.81 11.54 28.26
#